data_AF-S3K7Q1-F1
#
_entry.id   AF-S3K7Q1-F1
#
_cell.length_a   1.000
_cell.length_b   1.000
_cell.length_c   1.000
_cell.angle_alpha   90.00
_cell.angle_beta   90.00
_cell.angle_gamma   90.00
#
_symmetry.space_group_name_H-M   'P 1'
#
loop_
_entity.id
_entity.type
_entity.pdbx_description
1 polymer ?
#
loop_
_entity_poly.entity_id
_entity_poly.type
_entity_poly.pdbx_seq_one_letter_code
_entity_poly.pdbx_strand_id
1 'polypeptide(L)'
;MSRITSEDITLNHLKILKTVDDSGSFSKAAYQLGYSQSLISKKVKQLEDYFGVLLVNRSPGSIKLTNQGRKLISQTFQVIETVETLQREFQLTLSADGEDLILGATPLILEVWLKHYWRRFRLCFPSRNIQEISLSAQGLLAESSPKNIDILLNSFSAYKDKHHCTRLTTHRFQLISFGKNDLFSGKKSIKISDINPTDLVLLDEIYQELCKNQVVLNYLRDVRIIESYQELLDSVQKSHKSTILPDFCQFNSLLNYPASIIPIQDVNEYGVYLHVPHFSELLILGESLVRSFRIDQDDLAISPQPNLIFASDTLPTKNILRVGIQRDSIGQFIASYGVKYVFDLQRESNEQPIFQKNIEIDRNFTLQIAEFACGEQMNQQMKRGDLDICILDDISLLNNGTMFFNNLSFGSKLIGIASYNIFGEDLRILLPKDSPIATVPELRGKRISTLFGSNAHRFIITLFNLYGLEISRDCHLVNEDPHTASMSFRKKQIDAYVCCDTFTSIFQEYVSAKKLPLEQNFGLRIPSLRGIVCRSRFLKENPKLVIAYLHDLVIANHWFHSDSARAIKLLNDVTVVCPDRVFQFFAPASGNHTDPTLKPQWSWLLKTLNRRLDGQYGISLFDVDFWMDDYFLRLVYNLLELDYHFHQVSFSSQLSNGYFPEEKFNRYAQVL
;
A
#
# COMPACT_ATOMS: atom_id res chain seq x y z
N MET A 1 1.73 17.62 -41.29
CA MET A 1 0.91 17.92 -40.10
C MET A 1 0.04 16.72 -39.85
N SER A 2 0.22 16.02 -38.73
CA SER A 2 -0.67 14.92 -38.34
C SER A 2 -2.08 15.49 -38.12
N ARG A 3 -3.09 14.93 -38.77
CA ARG A 3 -4.50 15.30 -38.50
C ARG A 3 -4.80 14.91 -37.06
N ILE A 4 -5.14 15.89 -36.22
CA ILE A 4 -5.64 15.65 -34.87
C ILE A 4 -6.98 14.93 -35.00
N THR A 5 -7.13 13.81 -34.33
CA THR A 5 -8.33 12.98 -34.32
C THR A 5 -9.15 13.24 -33.05
N SER A 6 -10.39 12.72 -32.99
CA SER A 6 -11.23 12.84 -31.79
C SER A 6 -10.59 12.19 -30.55
N GLU A 7 -9.77 11.16 -30.75
CA GLU A 7 -9.05 10.44 -29.69
C GLU A 7 -7.93 11.29 -29.05
N ASP A 8 -7.47 12.33 -29.74
CA ASP A 8 -6.44 13.25 -29.24
C ASP A 8 -7.02 14.32 -28.30
N ILE A 9 -8.34 14.53 -28.32
CA ILE A 9 -9.03 15.49 -27.46
C ILE A 9 -9.45 14.80 -26.15
N THR A 10 -9.00 15.38 -25.04
CA THR A 10 -9.23 14.82 -23.69
C THR A 10 -9.96 15.82 -22.80
N LEU A 11 -10.60 15.35 -21.72
CA LEU A 11 -11.20 16.22 -20.69
C LEU A 11 -10.21 17.27 -20.16
N ASN A 12 -8.91 16.96 -20.15
CA ASN A 12 -7.86 17.90 -19.75
C ASN A 12 -7.76 19.11 -20.69
N HIS A 13 -7.97 18.93 -22.00
CA HIS A 13 -7.99 20.07 -22.93
C HIS A 13 -9.13 21.02 -22.61
N LEU A 14 -10.29 20.47 -22.26
CA LEU A 14 -11.49 21.24 -21.95
C LEU A 14 -11.35 21.96 -20.60
N LYS A 15 -10.77 21.30 -19.60
CA LYS A 15 -10.39 21.91 -18.32
C LYS A 15 -9.40 23.06 -18.53
N ILE A 16 -8.38 22.86 -19.37
CA ILE A 16 -7.43 23.92 -19.75
C ILE A 16 -8.14 25.12 -20.38
N LEU A 17 -9.04 24.89 -21.34
CA LEU A 17 -9.76 25.98 -21.99
C LEU A 17 -10.61 26.79 -20.98
N LYS A 18 -11.28 26.10 -20.05
CA LYS A 18 -12.06 26.73 -18.98
C LYS A 18 -11.17 27.59 -18.08
N THR A 19 -10.06 27.04 -17.58
CA THR A 19 -9.14 27.79 -16.71
C THR A 19 -8.49 28.98 -17.42
N VAL A 20 -8.24 28.89 -18.73
CA VAL A 20 -7.76 30.03 -19.54
C VAL A 20 -8.80 31.15 -19.61
N ASP A 21 -10.08 30.83 -19.71
CA ASP A 21 -11.15 31.84 -19.65
C ASP A 21 -11.28 32.44 -18.24
N ASP A 22 -11.37 31.59 -17.21
CA ASP A 22 -11.51 32.01 -15.81
C ASP A 22 -10.37 32.93 -15.35
N SER A 23 -9.14 32.62 -15.78
CA SER A 23 -7.95 33.39 -15.41
C SER A 23 -7.67 34.60 -16.31
N GLY A 24 -8.31 34.67 -17.49
CA GLY A 24 -8.09 35.67 -18.52
C GLY A 24 -6.66 35.74 -19.07
N SER A 25 -5.80 34.75 -18.78
CA SER A 25 -4.38 34.75 -19.17
C SER A 25 -3.81 33.33 -19.24
N PHE A 26 -3.08 33.03 -20.32
CA PHE A 26 -2.38 31.75 -20.45
C PHE A 26 -1.35 31.54 -19.36
N SER A 27 -0.65 32.59 -18.93
CA SER A 27 0.37 32.48 -17.88
C SER A 27 -0.27 32.23 -16.52
N LYS A 28 -1.42 32.87 -16.22
CA LYS A 28 -2.17 32.62 -14.98
C LYS A 28 -2.81 31.23 -14.99
N ALA A 29 -3.38 30.79 -16.11
CA ALA A 29 -3.91 29.44 -16.24
C ALA A 29 -2.83 28.37 -16.11
N ALA A 30 -1.66 28.61 -16.72
CA ALA A 30 -0.51 27.73 -16.61
C ALA A 30 -0.05 27.60 -15.16
N TYR A 31 0.02 28.73 -14.44
CA TYR A 31 0.28 28.73 -13.01
C TYR A 31 -0.80 27.93 -12.27
N GLN A 32 -2.09 28.24 -12.43
CA GLN A 32 -3.18 27.54 -11.72
C GLN A 32 -3.25 26.03 -11.96
N LEU A 33 -2.89 25.57 -13.16
CA LEU A 33 -2.92 24.15 -13.51
C LEU A 33 -1.56 23.44 -13.32
N GLY A 34 -0.52 24.17 -12.94
CA GLY A 34 0.86 23.68 -12.81
C GLY A 34 1.48 23.18 -14.11
N TYR A 35 1.05 23.74 -15.25
CA TYR A 35 1.63 23.46 -16.56
C TYR A 35 2.56 24.60 -17.01
N SER A 36 3.37 24.36 -18.04
CA SER A 36 4.06 25.46 -18.73
C SER A 36 3.07 26.25 -19.61
N GLN A 37 3.28 27.56 -19.74
CA GLN A 37 2.48 28.40 -20.64
C GLN A 37 2.49 27.86 -22.08
N SER A 38 3.64 27.37 -22.55
CA SER A 38 3.78 26.74 -23.87
C SER A 38 2.90 25.50 -24.01
N LEU A 39 2.77 24.68 -22.97
CA LEU A 39 1.91 23.50 -22.98
C LEU A 39 0.43 23.88 -23.00
N ILE A 40 0.01 24.82 -22.15
CA ILE A 40 -1.36 25.35 -22.16
C ILE A 40 -1.72 25.90 -23.54
N SER A 41 -0.86 26.77 -24.10
CA SER A 41 -1.09 27.36 -25.42
C SER A 41 -1.14 26.30 -26.52
N LYS A 42 -0.28 25.26 -26.44
CA LYS A 42 -0.30 24.13 -27.36
C LYS A 42 -1.62 23.35 -27.25
N LYS A 43 -2.10 23.10 -26.03
CA LYS A 43 -3.34 22.36 -25.75
C LYS A 43 -4.58 23.12 -26.23
N VAL A 44 -4.65 24.43 -26.00
CA VAL A 44 -5.72 25.26 -26.56
C VAL A 44 -5.66 25.28 -28.08
N LYS A 45 -4.47 25.39 -28.68
CA LYS A 45 -4.31 25.33 -30.13
C LYS A 45 -4.73 23.98 -30.70
N GLN A 46 -4.46 22.88 -30.02
CA GLN A 46 -4.94 21.54 -30.43
C GLN A 46 -6.47 21.47 -30.49
N LEU A 47 -7.17 22.11 -29.54
CA LEU A 47 -8.64 22.23 -29.60
C LEU A 47 -9.09 23.10 -30.79
N GLU A 48 -8.45 24.24 -31.00
CA GLU A 48 -8.78 25.14 -32.12
C GLU A 48 -8.57 24.45 -33.48
N ASP A 49 -7.46 23.74 -33.63
CA ASP A 49 -7.11 22.99 -34.84
C ASP A 49 -8.10 21.83 -35.09
N TYR A 50 -8.55 21.15 -34.03
CA TYR A 50 -9.53 20.05 -34.13
C TYR A 50 -10.94 20.55 -34.52
N PHE A 51 -11.44 21.59 -33.84
CA PHE A 51 -12.76 22.16 -34.12
C PHE A 51 -12.77 23.07 -35.34
N GLY A 52 -11.60 23.42 -35.90
CA GLY A 52 -11.46 24.31 -37.04
C GLY A 52 -11.87 25.77 -36.77
N VAL A 53 -11.96 26.16 -35.49
CA VAL A 53 -12.40 27.50 -35.07
C VAL A 53 -11.52 28.03 -33.94
N LEU A 54 -11.36 29.35 -33.89
CA LEU A 54 -10.74 29.99 -32.73
C LEU A 54 -11.68 29.94 -31.54
N LEU A 55 -11.17 29.46 -30.41
CA LEU A 55 -11.94 29.31 -29.18
C LEU A 55 -11.65 30.46 -28.21
N VAL A 56 -10.49 31.11 -28.35
CA VAL A 56 -10.07 32.26 -27.54
C VAL A 56 -9.70 33.46 -28.41
N ASN A 57 -10.13 34.65 -27.98
CA ASN A 57 -9.64 35.92 -28.48
C ASN A 57 -8.39 36.32 -27.71
N ARG A 58 -7.28 36.54 -28.42
CA ARG A 58 -5.99 36.93 -27.85
C ARG A 58 -5.81 38.44 -28.02
N SER A 59 -6.37 39.23 -27.11
CA SER A 59 -6.11 40.67 -27.05
C SER A 59 -4.95 40.97 -26.10
N PRO A 60 -4.13 42.01 -26.34
CA PRO A 60 -3.07 42.40 -25.41
C PRO A 60 -3.65 42.63 -24.00
N GLY A 61 -3.20 41.85 -23.01
CA GLY A 61 -3.63 41.97 -21.61
C GLY A 61 -4.96 41.29 -21.24
N SER A 62 -5.74 40.73 -22.18
CA SER A 62 -6.92 39.94 -21.82
C SER A 62 -7.21 38.83 -22.83
N ILE A 63 -7.34 37.60 -22.32
CA ILE A 63 -7.84 36.46 -23.07
C ILE A 63 -9.30 36.26 -22.68
N LYS A 64 -10.18 36.07 -23.67
CA LYS A 64 -11.60 35.76 -23.47
C LYS A 64 -12.06 34.73 -24.48
N LEU A 65 -13.02 33.89 -24.12
CA LEU A 65 -13.62 32.98 -25.10
C LEU A 65 -14.30 33.72 -26.27
N THR A 66 -14.26 33.09 -27.44
CA THR A 66 -15.14 33.42 -28.56
C THR A 66 -16.56 32.92 -28.28
N ASN A 67 -17.54 33.26 -29.14
CA ASN A 67 -18.87 32.64 -29.06
C ASN A 67 -18.81 31.11 -29.18
N GLN A 68 -17.91 30.60 -30.02
CA GLN A 68 -17.70 29.16 -30.16
C GLN A 68 -17.02 28.55 -28.93
N GLY A 69 -16.03 29.25 -28.35
CA GLY A 69 -15.42 28.86 -27.08
C GLY A 69 -16.42 28.76 -25.92
N ARG A 70 -17.33 29.75 -25.80
CA ARG A 70 -18.42 29.71 -24.82
C ARG A 70 -19.36 28.54 -25.03
N LYS A 71 -19.76 28.28 -26.28
CA LYS A 71 -20.64 27.15 -26.64
C LYS A 71 -19.98 25.80 -26.33
N LEU A 72 -18.68 25.66 -26.62
CA LEU A 72 -17.93 24.44 -26.31
C LEU A 72 -17.88 24.21 -24.79
N ILE A 73 -17.55 25.25 -24.00
CA ILE A 73 -17.49 25.12 -22.53
C ILE A 73 -18.86 24.82 -21.93
N SER A 74 -19.94 25.48 -22.37
CA SER A 74 -21.28 25.23 -21.81
C SER A 74 -21.76 23.80 -22.07
N GLN A 75 -21.46 23.24 -23.24
CA GLN A 75 -21.80 21.84 -23.56
C GLN A 75 -20.88 20.84 -22.85
N THR A 76 -19.63 21.22 -22.59
CA THR A 76 -18.67 20.36 -21.91
C THR A 76 -18.88 20.33 -20.40
N PHE A 77 -19.44 21.39 -19.81
CA PHE A 77 -19.71 21.46 -18.37
C PHE A 77 -20.56 20.27 -17.93
N GLN A 78 -21.60 19.94 -18.69
CA GLN A 78 -22.44 18.77 -18.45
C GLN A 78 -21.64 17.46 -18.47
N VAL A 79 -20.66 17.31 -19.37
CA VAL A 79 -19.81 16.11 -19.44
C VAL A 79 -18.92 15.99 -18.21
N ILE A 80 -18.27 17.09 -17.80
CA ILE A 80 -17.41 17.11 -16.60
C ILE A 80 -18.24 16.81 -15.35
N GLU A 81 -19.37 17.49 -15.18
CA GLU A 81 -20.29 17.30 -14.06
C GLU A 81 -20.85 15.87 -14.02
N THR A 82 -21.17 15.28 -15.17
CA THR A 82 -21.63 13.88 -15.26
C THR A 82 -20.53 12.93 -14.80
N VAL A 83 -19.29 13.13 -15.24
CA VAL A 83 -18.15 12.29 -14.82
C VAL A 83 -17.88 12.44 -13.32
N GLU A 84 -17.90 13.66 -12.79
CA GLU A 84 -17.72 13.93 -11.35
C GLU A 84 -18.89 13.37 -10.52
N THR A 85 -20.12 13.38 -11.05
CA THR A 85 -21.30 12.78 -10.40
C THR A 85 -21.21 11.27 -10.38
N LEU A 86 -20.92 10.63 -11.52
CA LEU A 86 -20.70 9.17 -11.59
C LEU A 86 -19.57 8.73 -10.66
N GLN A 87 -18.50 9.53 -10.57
CA GLN A 87 -17.41 9.24 -9.65
C GLN A 87 -17.86 9.27 -8.18
N ARG A 88 -18.68 10.25 -7.78
CA ARG A 88 -19.27 10.32 -6.43
C ARG A 88 -20.27 9.18 -6.19
N GLU A 89 -21.09 8.84 -7.18
CA GLU A 89 -22.03 7.71 -7.10
C GLU A 89 -21.30 6.39 -6.88
N PHE A 90 -20.24 6.10 -7.66
CA PHE A 90 -19.46 4.87 -7.47
C PHE A 90 -18.77 4.80 -6.10
N GLN A 91 -18.34 5.93 -5.54
CA GLN A 91 -17.83 5.96 -4.17
C GLN A 91 -18.91 5.56 -3.17
N LEU A 92 -20.12 6.10 -3.29
CA LEU A 92 -21.24 5.78 -2.40
C LEU A 92 -21.67 4.32 -2.55
N THR A 93 -21.74 3.76 -3.76
CA THR A 93 -22.09 2.35 -3.99
C THR A 93 -21.05 1.40 -3.41
N LEU A 94 -19.75 1.71 -3.50
CA LEU A 94 -18.68 0.89 -2.92
C LEU A 94 -18.58 1.00 -1.39
N SER A 95 -19.00 2.15 -0.83
CA SER A 95 -18.82 2.49 0.59
C SER A 95 -20.06 2.39 1.48
N ALA A 96 -21.28 2.36 0.92
CA ALA A 96 -22.51 2.40 1.71
C ALA A 96 -23.53 1.29 1.38
N ASP A 97 -23.53 0.74 0.16
CA ASP A 97 -24.57 -0.21 -0.31
C ASP A 97 -23.95 -1.41 -1.06
N GLY A 98 -22.84 -1.96 -0.56
CA GLY A 98 -22.29 -3.17 -1.16
C GLY A 98 -23.26 -4.34 -0.98
N GLU A 99 -23.61 -5.02 -2.08
CA GLU A 99 -24.37 -6.28 -2.06
C GLU A 99 -23.79 -7.23 -0.98
N ASP A 100 -24.68 -8.01 -0.35
CA ASP A 100 -24.31 -9.02 0.64
C ASP A 100 -23.18 -9.90 0.09
N LEU A 101 -22.05 -9.95 0.81
CA LEU A 101 -20.91 -10.77 0.45
C LEU A 101 -21.16 -12.21 0.90
N ILE A 102 -21.25 -13.14 -0.04
CA ILE A 102 -21.42 -14.56 0.26
C ILE A 102 -20.05 -15.21 0.45
N LEU A 103 -19.71 -15.51 1.70
CA LEU A 103 -18.52 -16.24 2.10
C LEU A 103 -18.85 -17.73 2.25
N GLY A 104 -18.41 -18.54 1.30
CA GLY A 104 -18.39 -19.99 1.42
C GLY A 104 -17.12 -20.44 2.15
N ALA A 105 -17.24 -21.36 3.11
CA ALA A 105 -16.07 -21.96 3.72
C ALA A 105 -16.32 -23.38 4.25
N THR A 106 -15.27 -24.19 4.34
CA THR A 106 -15.35 -25.49 5.02
C THR A 106 -15.51 -25.29 6.55
N PRO A 107 -16.20 -26.19 7.26
CA PRO A 107 -16.57 -26.00 8.66
C PRO A 107 -15.40 -25.63 9.58
N LEU A 108 -14.25 -26.30 9.45
CA LEU A 108 -13.10 -26.02 10.32
C LEU A 108 -12.52 -24.63 10.04
N ILE A 109 -12.47 -24.24 8.77
CA ILE A 109 -11.97 -22.93 8.38
C ILE A 109 -12.91 -21.84 8.85
N LEU A 110 -14.22 -22.00 8.64
CA LEU A 110 -15.22 -21.01 9.02
C LEU A 110 -15.29 -20.83 10.55
N GLU A 111 -15.43 -21.94 11.28
CA GLU A 111 -15.76 -21.92 12.71
C GLU A 111 -14.54 -21.76 13.61
N VAL A 112 -13.33 -22.07 13.13
CA VAL A 112 -12.10 -22.05 13.93
C VAL A 112 -11.07 -21.12 13.33
N TRP A 113 -10.57 -21.42 12.12
CA TRP A 113 -9.46 -20.66 11.54
C TRP A 113 -9.83 -19.19 11.33
N LEU A 114 -10.92 -18.92 10.61
CA LEU A 114 -11.34 -17.58 10.23
C LEU A 114 -11.74 -16.73 11.42
N LYS A 115 -12.24 -17.32 12.52
CA LYS A 115 -12.54 -16.56 13.75
C LYS A 115 -11.32 -15.83 14.31
N HIS A 116 -10.11 -16.40 14.16
CA HIS A 116 -8.88 -15.73 14.55
C HIS A 116 -8.58 -14.48 13.70
N TYR A 117 -9.09 -14.44 12.46
CA TYR A 117 -8.83 -13.40 11.48
C TYR A 117 -10.05 -12.53 11.14
N TRP A 118 -11.19 -12.80 11.76
CA TRP A 118 -12.48 -12.20 11.40
C TRP A 118 -12.46 -10.68 11.43
N ARG A 119 -11.73 -10.08 12.37
CA ARG A 119 -11.56 -8.62 12.45
C ARG A 119 -10.86 -8.06 11.22
N ARG A 120 -9.76 -8.67 10.79
CA ARG A 120 -9.01 -8.24 9.58
C ARG A 120 -9.84 -8.49 8.33
N PHE A 121 -10.55 -9.62 8.28
CA PHE A 121 -11.49 -9.92 7.21
C PHE A 121 -12.58 -8.84 7.08
N ARG A 122 -13.26 -8.49 8.18
CA ARG A 122 -14.29 -7.45 8.19
C ARG A 122 -13.78 -6.06 7.81
N LEU A 123 -12.54 -5.71 8.12
CA LEU A 123 -11.95 -4.45 7.66
C LEU A 123 -11.68 -4.40 6.16
N CYS A 124 -11.63 -5.55 5.48
CA CYS A 124 -11.60 -5.57 4.02
C CYS A 124 -12.98 -5.28 3.40
N PHE A 125 -14.06 -5.44 4.17
CA PHE A 125 -15.45 -5.26 3.74
C PHE A 125 -16.28 -4.48 4.80
N PRO A 126 -15.89 -3.24 5.14
CA PRO A 126 -16.42 -2.55 6.32
C PRO A 126 -17.92 -2.24 6.27
N SER A 127 -18.48 -2.12 5.06
CA SER A 127 -19.89 -1.74 4.82
C SER A 127 -20.72 -2.83 4.16
N ARG A 128 -20.19 -4.05 4.00
CA ARG A 128 -20.94 -5.18 3.43
C ARG A 128 -21.46 -6.09 4.54
N ASN A 129 -22.69 -6.57 4.40
CA ASN A 129 -23.16 -7.69 5.19
C ASN A 129 -22.46 -8.97 4.70
N ILE A 130 -21.96 -9.80 5.61
CA ILE A 130 -21.26 -11.05 5.25
C ILE A 130 -22.19 -12.20 5.57
N GLN A 131 -22.65 -12.90 4.53
CA GLN A 131 -23.41 -14.13 4.66
C GLN A 131 -22.44 -15.32 4.65
N GLU A 132 -22.37 -16.04 5.77
CA GLU A 132 -21.53 -17.23 5.92
C GLU A 132 -22.29 -18.48 5.44
N ILE A 133 -21.68 -19.26 4.54
CA ILE A 133 -22.19 -20.55 4.09
C ILE A 133 -21.15 -21.62 4.40
N SER A 134 -21.51 -22.56 5.28
CA SER A 134 -20.68 -23.73 5.57
C SER A 134 -20.88 -24.80 4.49
N LEU A 135 -19.78 -25.30 3.92
CA LEU A 135 -19.76 -26.23 2.78
C LEU A 135 -18.91 -27.44 3.10
N SER A 136 -19.43 -28.66 2.92
CA SER A 136 -18.65 -29.87 3.15
C SER A 136 -17.49 -30.00 2.14
N ALA A 137 -16.35 -30.53 2.59
CA ALA A 137 -15.19 -30.72 1.72
C ALA A 137 -15.52 -31.73 0.60
N GLN A 138 -16.25 -32.80 0.94
CA GLN A 138 -16.75 -33.77 -0.04
C GLN A 138 -17.65 -33.12 -1.10
N GLY A 139 -18.58 -32.24 -0.72
CA GLY A 139 -19.48 -31.55 -1.64
C GLY A 139 -18.70 -30.66 -2.62
N LEU A 140 -17.75 -29.88 -2.10
CA LEU A 140 -16.87 -29.05 -2.93
C LEU A 140 -16.05 -29.91 -3.93
N LEU A 141 -15.49 -31.04 -3.50
CA LEU A 141 -14.73 -31.94 -4.39
C LEU A 141 -15.59 -32.57 -5.49
N ALA A 142 -16.90 -32.76 -5.24
CA ALA A 142 -17.83 -33.34 -6.21
C ALA A 142 -18.32 -32.32 -7.25
N GLU A 143 -18.29 -31.02 -6.94
CA GLU A 143 -18.74 -29.97 -7.85
C GLU A 143 -17.64 -29.50 -8.81
N SER A 144 -18.05 -29.07 -10.02
CA SER A 144 -17.12 -28.47 -11.00
C SER A 144 -16.84 -26.98 -10.75
N SER A 145 -17.71 -26.31 -9.97
CA SER A 145 -17.50 -24.95 -9.48
C SER A 145 -18.58 -24.58 -8.45
N PRO A 146 -18.20 -23.93 -7.34
CA PRO A 146 -19.16 -23.40 -6.38
C PRO A 146 -20.03 -22.33 -7.06
N LYS A 147 -21.35 -22.44 -6.93
CA LYS A 147 -22.30 -21.44 -7.46
C LYS A 147 -22.73 -20.50 -6.34
N ASN A 148 -22.99 -19.24 -6.67
CA ASN A 148 -23.49 -18.21 -5.76
C ASN A 148 -22.59 -17.97 -4.54
N ILE A 149 -21.27 -18.05 -4.72
CA ILE A 149 -20.27 -17.78 -3.68
C ILE A 149 -19.27 -16.76 -4.24
N ASP A 150 -19.09 -15.67 -3.51
CA ASP A 150 -18.19 -14.59 -3.89
C ASP A 150 -16.75 -14.89 -3.49
N ILE A 151 -16.59 -15.45 -2.29
CA ILE A 151 -15.31 -15.86 -1.72
C ILE A 151 -15.46 -17.26 -1.15
N LEU A 152 -14.58 -18.17 -1.57
CA LEU A 152 -14.49 -19.50 -1.00
C LEU A 152 -13.17 -19.68 -0.24
N LEU A 153 -13.26 -20.12 1.02
CA LEU A 153 -12.13 -20.57 1.82
C LEU A 153 -12.21 -22.07 2.09
N ASN A 154 -11.20 -22.84 1.68
CA ASN A 154 -11.19 -24.30 1.91
C ASN A 154 -9.77 -24.83 2.15
N SER A 155 -9.65 -26.14 2.34
CA SER A 155 -8.38 -26.80 2.62
C SER A 155 -7.56 -27.20 1.39
N PHE A 156 -8.06 -26.96 0.16
CA PHE A 156 -7.45 -27.48 -1.06
C PHE A 156 -7.51 -26.53 -2.27
N SER A 157 -6.51 -26.65 -3.13
CA SER A 157 -6.51 -25.97 -4.43
C SER A 157 -7.47 -26.65 -5.41
N ALA A 158 -8.36 -25.89 -6.03
CA ALA A 158 -9.43 -26.34 -6.91
C ALA A 158 -9.87 -25.21 -7.87
N TYR A 159 -10.74 -25.56 -8.82
CA TYR A 159 -11.44 -24.62 -9.73
C TYR A 159 -10.56 -23.65 -10.52
N LYS A 160 -9.29 -23.98 -10.78
CA LYS A 160 -8.30 -23.08 -11.39
C LYS A 160 -8.69 -22.51 -12.76
N ASP A 161 -9.62 -23.14 -13.47
CA ASP A 161 -10.12 -22.65 -14.75
C ASP A 161 -11.14 -21.51 -14.61
N LYS A 162 -11.77 -21.38 -13.43
CA LYS A 162 -12.88 -20.44 -13.16
C LYS A 162 -12.61 -19.50 -11.99
N HIS A 163 -11.75 -19.89 -11.05
CA HIS A 163 -11.38 -19.12 -9.88
C HIS A 163 -9.87 -18.89 -9.85
N HIS A 164 -9.49 -17.69 -9.42
CA HIS A 164 -8.16 -17.43 -8.91
C HIS A 164 -8.01 -18.09 -7.54
N CYS A 165 -7.05 -19.00 -7.42
CA CYS A 165 -6.79 -19.78 -6.20
C CYS A 165 -5.43 -19.42 -5.62
N THR A 166 -5.40 -18.91 -4.39
CA THR A 166 -4.17 -18.57 -3.67
C THR A 166 -4.10 -19.27 -2.32
N ARG A 167 -2.97 -19.91 -2.03
CA ARG A 167 -2.70 -20.49 -0.71
C ARG A 167 -2.40 -19.38 0.29
N LEU A 168 -3.17 -19.31 1.36
CA LEU A 168 -3.01 -18.36 2.45
C LEU A 168 -1.91 -18.79 3.40
N THR A 169 -2.03 -19.98 3.98
CA THR A 169 -1.10 -20.53 4.99
C THR A 169 -1.07 -22.06 4.94
N THR A 170 -0.11 -22.66 5.65
CA THR A 170 -0.04 -24.11 5.90
C THR A 170 0.13 -24.38 7.39
N HIS A 171 -0.42 -25.51 7.84
CA HIS A 171 -0.46 -25.92 9.24
C HIS A 171 -0.12 -27.41 9.36
N ARG A 172 0.55 -27.78 10.45
CA ARG A 172 0.91 -29.18 10.70
C ARG A 172 -0.25 -29.90 11.37
N PHE A 173 -0.45 -31.17 11.05
CA PHE A 173 -1.40 -32.02 11.77
C PHE A 173 -0.83 -32.49 13.12
N GLN A 174 -1.72 -32.53 14.11
CA GLN A 174 -1.45 -33.01 15.45
C GLN A 174 -2.52 -34.01 15.87
N LEU A 175 -2.11 -35.10 16.51
CA LEU A 175 -3.01 -36.01 17.21
C LEU A 175 -3.38 -35.37 18.55
N ILE A 176 -4.66 -35.41 18.85
CA ILE A 176 -5.21 -35.02 20.14
C ILE A 176 -5.80 -36.27 20.78
N SER A 177 -5.16 -36.72 21.86
CA SER A 177 -5.52 -37.95 22.56
C SER A 177 -6.09 -37.68 23.95
N PHE A 178 -7.17 -38.39 24.29
CA PHE A 178 -7.93 -38.23 25.53
C PHE A 178 -7.80 -39.45 26.45
N GLY A 179 -7.78 -39.21 27.76
CA GLY A 179 -7.81 -40.27 28.78
C GLY A 179 -6.49 -41.04 28.93
N LYS A 180 -6.50 -42.13 29.72
CA LYS A 180 -5.36 -43.00 30.10
C LYS A 180 -4.69 -43.77 28.92
N ASN A 181 -4.77 -43.28 27.69
CA ASN A 181 -3.91 -43.76 26.61
C ASN A 181 -2.49 -43.20 26.80
N ASP A 182 -1.79 -43.76 27.79
CA ASP A 182 -0.36 -43.54 28.07
C ASP A 182 0.56 -43.95 26.89
N LEU A 183 -0.01 -44.51 25.81
CA LEU A 183 0.68 -45.04 24.63
C LEU A 183 1.64 -44.04 23.96
N PHE A 184 1.38 -42.75 24.12
CA PHE A 184 2.17 -41.69 23.48
C PHE A 184 2.76 -40.68 24.47
N SER A 185 2.64 -40.95 25.78
CA SER A 185 3.22 -40.12 26.84
C SER A 185 4.73 -39.98 26.65
N GLY A 186 5.22 -38.75 26.53
CA GLY A 186 6.65 -38.44 26.33
C GLY A 186 7.18 -38.57 24.90
N LYS A 187 6.38 -38.99 23.91
CA LYS A 187 6.82 -38.96 22.50
C LYS A 187 6.82 -37.53 21.96
N LYS A 188 7.90 -37.14 21.25
CA LYS A 188 7.99 -35.83 20.57
C LYS A 188 7.16 -35.76 19.29
N SER A 189 6.84 -36.91 18.69
CA SER A 189 6.11 -37.05 17.43
C SER A 189 5.70 -38.49 17.19
N ILE A 190 4.73 -38.71 16.30
CA ILE A 190 4.24 -40.04 15.89
C ILE A 190 4.05 -40.13 14.36
N LYS A 191 3.86 -41.35 13.88
CA LYS A 191 3.40 -41.65 12.52
C LYS A 191 1.90 -41.94 12.50
N ILE A 192 1.24 -41.72 11.37
CA ILE A 192 -0.19 -42.05 11.19
C ILE A 192 -0.43 -43.54 11.41
N SER A 193 0.53 -44.39 11.02
CA SER A 193 0.50 -45.84 11.20
C SER A 193 0.61 -46.30 12.67
N ASP A 194 1.01 -45.41 13.58
CA ASP A 194 1.04 -45.70 15.02
C ASP A 194 -0.35 -45.58 15.68
N ILE A 195 -1.38 -45.10 14.96
CA ILE A 195 -2.69 -44.71 15.51
C ILE A 195 -3.79 -45.64 15.03
N ASN A 196 -4.35 -46.45 15.91
CA ASN A 196 -5.45 -47.34 15.55
C ASN A 196 -6.68 -46.57 14.99
N PRO A 197 -7.10 -46.80 13.72
CA PRO A 197 -8.20 -46.07 13.09
C PRO A 197 -9.53 -46.16 13.85
N THR A 198 -9.79 -47.26 14.57
CA THR A 198 -11.03 -47.42 15.35
C THR A 198 -11.10 -46.49 16.55
N ASP A 199 -9.94 -45.99 17.00
CA ASP A 199 -9.81 -45.06 18.12
C ASP A 199 -9.84 -43.59 17.67
N LEU A 200 -9.99 -43.36 16.36
CA LEU A 200 -10.07 -42.04 15.75
C LEU A 200 -11.52 -41.64 15.41
N VAL A 201 -11.79 -40.35 15.60
CA VAL A 201 -12.94 -39.66 15.01
C VAL A 201 -12.38 -38.47 14.24
N LEU A 202 -12.72 -38.33 12.97
CA LEU A 202 -12.20 -37.27 12.09
C LEU A 202 -13.33 -36.40 11.56
N LEU A 203 -13.03 -35.11 11.37
CA LEU A 203 -13.87 -34.22 10.57
C LEU A 203 -13.74 -34.61 9.09
N ASP A 204 -14.82 -34.53 8.29
CA ASP A 204 -14.81 -34.81 6.85
C ASP A 204 -13.66 -34.10 6.15
N GLU A 205 -13.52 -32.80 6.40
CA GLU A 205 -12.45 -31.98 5.83
C GLU A 205 -11.04 -32.52 6.13
N ILE A 206 -10.80 -33.00 7.35
CA ILE A 206 -9.51 -33.58 7.75
C ILE A 206 -9.29 -34.93 7.06
N TYR A 207 -10.34 -35.75 7.01
CA TYR A 207 -10.30 -37.02 6.31
C TYR A 207 -9.96 -36.82 4.83
N GLN A 208 -10.63 -35.91 4.13
CA GLN A 208 -10.34 -35.61 2.72
C GLN A 208 -8.89 -35.14 2.52
N GLU A 209 -8.39 -34.26 3.38
CA GLU A 209 -7.00 -33.76 3.29
C GLU A 209 -5.95 -34.86 3.50
N LEU A 210 -6.11 -35.68 4.55
CA LEU A 210 -5.22 -36.80 4.82
C LEU A 210 -5.25 -37.85 3.70
N CYS A 211 -6.44 -38.12 3.15
CA CYS A 211 -6.67 -39.13 2.13
C CYS A 211 -6.17 -38.74 0.72
N LYS A 212 -5.68 -37.51 0.52
CA LYS A 212 -4.89 -37.17 -0.69
C LYS A 212 -3.68 -38.09 -0.86
N ASN A 213 -3.18 -38.65 0.24
CA ASN A 213 -2.19 -39.72 0.21
C ASN A 213 -2.89 -41.09 0.15
N GLN A 214 -2.71 -41.81 -0.96
CA GLN A 214 -3.33 -43.13 -1.20
C GLN A 214 -3.00 -44.17 -0.12
N VAL A 215 -1.82 -44.10 0.50
CA VAL A 215 -1.42 -45.00 1.59
C VAL A 215 -2.26 -44.72 2.84
N VAL A 216 -2.46 -43.44 3.16
CA VAL A 216 -3.26 -43.00 4.30
C VAL A 216 -4.74 -43.31 4.10
N LEU A 217 -5.27 -43.14 2.87
CA LEU A 217 -6.64 -43.50 2.53
C LEU A 217 -6.94 -44.98 2.81
N ASN A 218 -6.02 -45.89 2.46
CA ASN A 218 -6.20 -47.31 2.73
C ASN A 218 -6.18 -47.62 4.24
N TYR A 219 -5.45 -46.84 5.03
CA TYR A 219 -5.34 -47.00 6.47
C TYR A 219 -6.58 -46.48 7.22
N LEU A 220 -7.17 -45.38 6.77
CA LEU A 220 -8.28 -44.70 7.46
C LEU A 220 -9.69 -45.18 7.04
N ARG A 221 -9.83 -46.29 6.30
CA ARG A 221 -11.13 -46.72 5.74
C ARG A 221 -12.25 -46.92 6.75
N ASP A 222 -11.91 -47.40 7.95
CA ASP A 222 -12.89 -47.72 9.00
C ASP A 222 -13.04 -46.61 10.06
N VAL A 223 -12.50 -45.42 9.78
CA VAL A 223 -12.58 -44.28 10.71
C VAL A 223 -13.98 -43.70 10.75
N ARG A 224 -14.41 -43.23 11.93
CA ARG A 224 -15.67 -42.50 12.05
C ARG A 224 -15.49 -41.07 11.55
N ILE A 225 -16.28 -40.68 10.56
CA ILE A 225 -16.29 -39.33 9.96
C ILE A 225 -17.48 -38.53 10.52
N ILE A 226 -17.25 -37.25 10.79
CA ILE A 226 -18.25 -36.28 11.26
C ILE A 226 -18.15 -35.02 10.40
N GLU A 227 -19.27 -34.32 10.17
CA GLU A 227 -19.31 -33.16 9.27
C GLU A 227 -19.14 -31.81 10.00
N SER A 228 -19.56 -31.72 11.27
CA SER A 228 -19.46 -30.49 12.08
C SER A 228 -18.31 -30.53 13.08
N TYR A 229 -17.63 -29.40 13.26
CA TYR A 229 -16.59 -29.26 14.28
C TYR A 229 -17.17 -29.39 15.71
N GLN A 230 -18.35 -28.85 15.97
CA GLN A 230 -19.00 -28.98 17.28
C GLN A 230 -19.36 -30.44 17.60
N GLU A 231 -19.90 -31.17 16.61
CA GLU A 231 -20.20 -32.60 16.77
C GLU A 231 -18.92 -33.43 16.98
N LEU A 232 -17.81 -33.05 16.35
CA LEU A 232 -16.51 -33.68 16.59
C LEU A 232 -16.12 -33.53 18.06
N LEU A 233 -16.15 -32.31 18.59
CA LEU A 233 -15.82 -32.02 20.00
C LEU A 233 -16.70 -32.82 20.97
N ASP A 234 -18.00 -32.83 20.74
CA ASP A 234 -18.95 -33.59 21.57
C ASP A 234 -18.69 -35.10 21.51
N SER A 235 -18.38 -35.62 20.33
CA SER A 235 -18.12 -37.05 20.09
C SER A 235 -16.84 -37.52 20.78
N VAL A 236 -15.74 -36.79 20.62
CA VAL A 236 -14.46 -37.14 21.25
C VAL A 236 -14.52 -36.99 22.77
N GLN A 237 -15.25 -35.99 23.28
CA GLN A 237 -15.47 -35.81 24.72
C GLN A 237 -16.29 -36.95 25.32
N LYS A 238 -17.37 -37.40 24.66
CA LYS A 238 -18.22 -38.49 25.15
C LYS A 238 -17.56 -39.87 25.02
N SER A 239 -16.81 -40.10 23.96
CA SER A 239 -16.23 -41.42 23.66
C SER A 239 -14.81 -41.61 24.17
N HIS A 240 -14.15 -40.54 24.62
CA HIS A 240 -12.72 -40.50 24.96
C HIS A 240 -11.80 -40.98 23.82
N LYS A 241 -12.28 -40.95 22.57
CA LYS A 241 -11.50 -41.26 21.37
C LYS A 241 -10.61 -40.09 20.97
N SER A 242 -9.56 -40.39 20.21
CA SER A 242 -8.62 -39.39 19.72
C SER A 242 -9.11 -38.75 18.41
N THR A 243 -8.55 -37.59 18.05
CA THR A 243 -8.80 -36.93 16.76
C THR A 243 -7.52 -36.32 16.19
N ILE A 244 -7.51 -35.98 14.91
CA ILE A 244 -6.41 -35.30 14.24
C ILE A 244 -6.90 -33.92 13.82
N LEU A 245 -6.18 -32.87 14.21
CA LEU A 245 -6.50 -31.49 13.84
C LEU A 245 -5.22 -30.71 13.47
N PRO A 246 -5.32 -29.64 12.68
CA PRO A 246 -4.19 -28.75 12.42
C PRO A 246 -3.80 -27.95 13.67
N ASP A 247 -2.54 -27.52 13.74
CA ASP A 247 -1.95 -26.81 14.88
C ASP A 247 -2.57 -25.45 15.24
N PHE A 248 -3.41 -24.86 14.37
CA PHE A 248 -4.18 -23.65 14.71
C PHE A 248 -5.42 -23.94 15.58
N CYS A 249 -5.84 -25.21 15.71
CA CYS A 249 -6.99 -25.56 16.54
C CYS A 249 -6.61 -25.48 18.02
N GLN A 250 -7.04 -24.42 18.71
CA GLN A 250 -6.82 -24.23 20.15
C GLN A 250 -7.73 -25.14 20.98
N PHE A 251 -7.34 -26.41 21.05
CA PHE A 251 -8.19 -27.46 21.58
C PHE A 251 -8.17 -27.55 23.13
N ASN A 252 -7.06 -27.12 23.75
CA ASN A 252 -6.88 -27.13 25.21
C ASN A 252 -7.77 -26.14 25.96
N SER A 253 -8.26 -25.08 25.31
CA SER A 253 -9.12 -24.06 25.93
C SER A 253 -10.62 -24.40 25.83
N LEU A 254 -10.99 -25.36 24.99
CA LEU A 254 -12.40 -25.67 24.67
C LEU A 254 -12.98 -26.84 25.47
N LEU A 255 -12.14 -27.68 26.11
CA LEU A 255 -12.60 -28.89 26.80
C LEU A 255 -12.08 -28.96 28.25
N ASN A 256 -12.95 -29.40 29.16
CA ASN A 256 -12.67 -29.54 30.60
C ASN A 256 -11.83 -30.78 30.97
N TYR A 257 -11.15 -31.41 30.00
CA TYR A 257 -10.41 -32.67 30.20
C TYR A 257 -8.94 -32.54 29.75
N PRO A 258 -7.99 -33.19 30.45
CA PRO A 258 -6.60 -33.23 30.02
C PRO A 258 -6.49 -34.01 28.70
N ALA A 259 -5.93 -33.36 27.67
CA ALA A 259 -5.61 -33.96 26.39
C ALA A 259 -4.10 -33.86 26.12
N SER A 260 -3.54 -34.90 25.49
CA SER A 260 -2.16 -34.88 24.99
C SER A 260 -2.15 -34.51 23.52
N ILE A 261 -1.34 -33.50 23.16
CA ILE A 261 -1.17 -33.02 21.78
C ILE A 261 0.19 -33.50 21.28
N ILE A 262 0.20 -34.25 20.17
CA ILE A 262 1.42 -34.85 19.62
C ILE A 262 1.48 -34.63 18.10
N PRO A 263 2.56 -34.04 17.55
CA PRO A 263 2.71 -33.84 16.10
C PRO A 263 2.79 -35.15 15.30
N ILE A 264 2.20 -35.17 14.11
CA ILE A 264 2.26 -36.29 13.15
C ILE A 264 3.25 -35.95 12.03
N GLN A 265 4.19 -36.85 11.72
CA GLN A 265 5.32 -36.54 10.81
C GLN A 265 5.16 -37.00 9.35
N ASP A 266 4.35 -38.02 9.08
CA ASP A 266 4.27 -38.70 7.78
C ASP A 266 2.97 -38.41 7.02
N VAL A 267 2.40 -37.23 7.25
CA VAL A 267 1.19 -36.73 6.59
C VAL A 267 1.44 -35.38 5.92
N ASN A 268 0.61 -35.05 4.94
CA ASN A 268 0.67 -33.75 4.26
C ASN A 268 0.36 -32.60 5.24
N GLU A 269 0.86 -31.40 4.97
CA GLU A 269 0.41 -30.20 5.70
C GLU A 269 -1.03 -29.84 5.30
N TYR A 270 -1.77 -29.28 6.25
CA TYR A 270 -3.09 -28.70 6.02
C TYR A 270 -2.93 -27.31 5.42
N GLY A 271 -3.39 -27.10 4.19
CA GLY A 271 -3.39 -25.78 3.56
C GLY A 271 -4.69 -25.03 3.81
N VAL A 272 -4.64 -23.70 3.82
CA VAL A 272 -5.84 -22.85 3.72
C VAL A 272 -5.76 -22.07 2.42
N TYR A 273 -6.80 -22.14 1.60
CA TYR A 273 -6.84 -21.56 0.26
C TYR A 273 -7.99 -20.58 0.12
N LEU A 274 -7.69 -19.45 -0.53
CA LEU A 274 -8.64 -18.45 -0.98
C LEU A 274 -8.96 -18.68 -2.46
N HIS A 275 -10.24 -18.71 -2.79
CA HIS A 275 -10.74 -18.79 -4.15
C HIS A 275 -11.66 -17.62 -4.44
N VAL A 276 -11.37 -16.89 -5.51
CA VAL A 276 -12.17 -15.74 -5.99
C VAL A 276 -12.46 -15.94 -7.48
N PRO A 277 -13.70 -15.78 -7.97
CA PRO A 277 -14.00 -15.89 -9.40
C PRO A 277 -13.14 -14.94 -10.25
N HIS A 278 -12.65 -15.39 -11.41
CA HIS A 278 -11.71 -14.61 -12.24
C HIS A 278 -12.21 -13.23 -12.66
N PHE A 279 -13.52 -13.08 -12.87
CA PHE A 279 -14.14 -11.83 -13.31
C PHE A 279 -14.81 -11.06 -12.16
N SER A 280 -14.45 -11.39 -10.91
CA SER A 280 -14.95 -10.67 -9.74
C SER A 280 -14.13 -9.40 -9.49
N GLU A 281 -14.82 -8.30 -9.19
CA GLU A 281 -14.23 -7.07 -8.63
C GLU A 281 -13.47 -7.36 -7.32
N LEU A 282 -13.84 -8.43 -6.63
CA LEU A 282 -13.22 -8.85 -5.38
C LEU A 282 -11.83 -9.44 -5.57
N LEU A 283 -11.32 -9.63 -6.80
CA LEU A 283 -9.98 -10.20 -6.99
C LEU A 283 -8.89 -9.33 -6.35
N ILE A 284 -9.02 -8.00 -6.45
CA ILE A 284 -8.10 -7.05 -5.82
C ILE A 284 -8.26 -7.05 -4.29
N LEU A 285 -9.50 -7.20 -3.80
CA LEU A 285 -9.78 -7.39 -2.38
C LEU A 285 -9.25 -8.74 -1.89
N GLY A 286 -9.27 -9.76 -2.73
CA GLY A 286 -8.75 -11.10 -2.51
C GLY A 286 -7.24 -11.07 -2.27
N GLU A 287 -6.48 -10.37 -3.11
CA GLU A 287 -5.04 -10.17 -2.84
C GLU A 287 -4.78 -9.44 -1.51
N SER A 288 -5.63 -8.46 -1.17
CA SER A 288 -5.55 -7.76 0.12
C SER A 288 -5.92 -8.66 1.30
N LEU A 289 -6.87 -9.58 1.10
CA LEU A 289 -7.21 -10.63 2.05
C LEU A 289 -6.03 -11.56 2.27
N VAL A 290 -5.30 -11.94 1.21
CA VAL A 290 -4.08 -12.76 1.37
C VAL A 290 -3.11 -12.11 2.34
N ARG A 291 -2.86 -10.80 2.19
CA ARG A 291 -2.00 -10.03 3.12
C ARG A 291 -2.61 -9.95 4.53
N SER A 292 -3.92 -9.80 4.61
CA SER A 292 -4.64 -9.72 5.90
C SER A 292 -4.63 -11.03 6.69
N PHE A 293 -4.50 -12.18 6.02
CA PHE A 293 -4.52 -13.50 6.65
C PHE A 293 -3.13 -14.06 6.99
N ARG A 294 -2.08 -13.60 6.30
CA ARG A 294 -0.70 -14.03 6.59
C ARG A 294 -0.10 -13.17 7.70
N ILE A 295 -0.29 -13.59 8.95
CA ILE A 295 0.28 -12.94 10.14
C ILE A 295 1.27 -13.89 10.81
N ASP A 296 2.29 -13.39 11.52
CA ASP A 296 3.20 -14.23 12.30
C ASP A 296 2.39 -15.10 13.29
N GLN A 297 2.83 -16.35 13.53
CA GLN A 297 2.20 -17.22 14.54
C GLN A 297 2.19 -16.57 15.94
N ASP A 298 3.18 -15.72 16.24
CA ASP A 298 3.26 -14.95 17.50
C ASP A 298 2.23 -13.81 17.59
N ASP A 299 1.68 -13.34 16.47
CA ASP A 299 0.62 -12.31 16.47
C ASP A 299 -0.74 -12.86 16.90
N LEU A 300 -0.95 -14.17 16.84
CA LEU A 300 -2.19 -14.80 17.29
C LEU A 300 -2.26 -14.90 18.83
N ALA A 301 -1.11 -15.05 19.51
CA ALA A 301 -1.03 -15.12 20.97
C ALA A 301 -1.25 -13.75 21.64
N ILE A 302 -1.03 -12.65 20.90
CA ILE A 302 -1.07 -11.28 21.40
C ILE A 302 -2.09 -10.43 20.63
N SER A 303 -2.88 -11.02 19.72
CA SER A 303 -3.94 -10.30 19.01
C SER A 303 -4.79 -9.58 20.04
N PRO A 304 -4.73 -8.23 20.11
CA PRO A 304 -5.28 -7.51 21.25
C PRO A 304 -6.77 -7.77 21.26
N GLN A 305 -7.24 -8.37 22.36
CA GLN A 305 -8.63 -8.72 22.57
C GLN A 305 -9.53 -7.52 22.25
N PRO A 306 -10.80 -7.74 21.83
CA PRO A 306 -11.72 -6.69 21.39
C PRO A 306 -11.83 -5.48 22.32
N ASN A 307 -11.59 -5.66 23.63
CA ASN A 307 -11.64 -4.59 24.63
C ASN A 307 -10.26 -3.99 24.96
N LEU A 308 -9.15 -4.55 24.47
CA LEU A 308 -7.78 -4.18 24.85
C LEU A 308 -7.09 -3.18 23.89
N ILE A 309 -7.64 -2.91 22.70
CA ILE A 309 -7.39 -1.61 22.05
C ILE A 309 -7.95 -0.46 22.92
N PHE A 310 -8.94 -0.78 23.78
CA PHE A 310 -9.67 0.16 24.62
C PHE A 310 -9.30 0.12 26.12
N ALA A 311 -8.38 -0.74 26.59
CA ALA A 311 -8.25 -0.99 28.05
C ALA A 311 -6.84 -1.17 28.62
N SER A 312 -5.74 -0.86 27.92
CA SER A 312 -4.46 -0.69 28.61
C SER A 312 -4.27 0.78 29.03
N ASP A 313 -4.59 1.08 30.28
CA ASP A 313 -4.34 2.38 30.95
C ASP A 313 -2.85 2.65 31.19
N THR A 314 -1.96 1.79 30.71
CA THR A 314 -0.52 1.88 30.93
C THR A 314 0.20 2.15 29.62
N LEU A 315 0.33 3.43 29.31
CA LEU A 315 1.26 3.96 28.31
C LEU A 315 2.72 3.70 28.73
N PRO A 316 3.67 3.46 27.81
CA PRO A 316 5.08 3.25 28.16
C PRO A 316 5.70 4.45 28.89
N THR A 317 6.71 4.20 29.73
CA THR A 317 7.45 5.21 30.51
C THR A 317 8.20 6.28 29.68
N LYS A 318 8.23 6.16 28.34
CA LYS A 318 8.64 7.21 27.40
C LYS A 318 7.70 7.19 26.18
N ASN A 319 6.66 8.01 26.20
CA ASN A 319 5.73 8.20 25.08
C ASN A 319 6.38 9.00 23.94
N ILE A 320 7.29 8.39 23.18
CA ILE A 320 7.96 9.05 22.04
C ILE A 320 7.80 8.18 20.80
N LEU A 321 7.23 8.74 19.73
CA LEU A 321 7.22 8.14 18.39
C LEU A 321 8.33 8.77 17.55
N ARG A 322 9.33 7.99 17.15
CA ARG A 322 10.50 8.47 16.41
C ARG A 322 10.38 8.14 14.92
N VAL A 323 10.28 9.16 14.09
CA VAL A 323 10.10 9.07 12.64
C VAL A 323 11.36 9.54 11.93
N GLY A 324 11.99 8.64 11.17
CA GLY A 324 13.10 8.98 10.30
C GLY A 324 12.64 9.40 8.90
N ILE A 325 13.27 10.45 8.35
CA ILE A 325 13.07 10.91 6.98
C ILE A 325 14.38 11.27 6.29
N GLN A 326 14.34 11.33 4.96
CA GLN A 326 15.31 12.08 4.15
C GLN A 326 14.72 13.43 3.76
N ARG A 327 15.55 14.47 3.79
CA ARG A 327 15.13 15.86 3.49
C ARG A 327 14.85 16.13 2.01
N ASP A 328 14.82 15.08 1.18
CA ASP A 328 14.95 15.14 -0.28
C ASP A 328 13.65 15.11 -1.07
N SER A 329 12.52 15.05 -0.36
CA SER A 329 11.21 14.86 -0.97
C SER A 329 10.12 15.59 -0.20
N ILE A 330 9.35 16.41 -0.92
CA ILE A 330 8.15 17.07 -0.38
C ILE A 330 7.19 16.04 0.22
N GLY A 331 7.05 14.86 -0.39
CA GLY A 331 6.16 13.81 0.13
C GLY A 331 6.61 13.20 1.46
N GLN A 332 7.92 12.99 1.65
CA GLN A 332 8.44 12.57 2.97
C GLN A 332 8.20 13.65 4.03
N PHE A 333 8.28 14.92 3.63
CA PHE A 333 8.02 16.07 4.48
C PHE A 333 6.56 16.14 4.94
N ILE A 334 5.63 15.99 3.99
CA ILE A 334 4.19 15.94 4.29
C ILE A 334 3.90 14.80 5.27
N ALA A 335 4.45 13.60 5.00
CA ALA A 335 4.26 12.43 5.84
C ALA A 335 5.00 12.46 7.19
N SER A 336 5.74 13.53 7.50
CA SER A 336 6.44 13.70 8.78
C SER A 336 6.09 15.03 9.44
N TYR A 337 6.60 16.15 8.94
CA TYR A 337 6.31 17.48 9.46
C TYR A 337 4.86 17.89 9.23
N GLY A 338 4.25 17.48 8.11
CA GLY A 338 2.82 17.69 7.89
C GLY A 338 1.96 16.96 8.93
N VAL A 339 2.29 15.69 9.20
CA VAL A 339 1.69 14.92 10.29
C VAL A 339 1.90 15.61 11.64
N LYS A 340 3.12 16.11 11.91
CA LYS A 340 3.43 16.82 13.14
C LYS A 340 2.63 18.10 13.32
N TYR A 341 2.45 18.87 12.25
CA TYR A 341 1.64 20.08 12.26
C TYR A 341 0.19 19.78 12.63
N VAL A 342 -0.42 18.78 11.96
CA VAL A 342 -1.77 18.31 12.29
C VAL A 342 -1.86 17.80 13.72
N PHE A 343 -0.87 17.02 14.15
CA PHE A 343 -0.78 16.47 15.49
C PHE A 343 -0.73 17.56 16.57
N ASP A 344 0.15 18.55 16.42
CA ASP A 344 0.33 19.63 17.39
C ASP A 344 -0.96 20.48 17.50
N LEU A 345 -1.59 20.81 16.37
CA LEU A 345 -2.85 21.57 16.34
C LEU A 345 -4.00 20.83 17.00
N GLN A 346 -4.17 19.53 16.72
CA GLN A 346 -5.21 18.73 17.36
C GLN A 346 -4.98 18.54 18.86
N ARG A 347 -3.73 18.63 19.33
CA ARG A 347 -3.41 18.59 20.76
C ARG A 347 -3.70 19.94 21.46
N GLU A 348 -3.53 21.06 20.78
CA GLU A 348 -3.74 22.40 21.32
C GLU A 348 -5.21 22.85 21.33
N SER A 349 -6.06 22.28 20.48
CA SER A 349 -7.42 22.79 20.23
C SER A 349 -8.41 22.65 21.39
N ASN A 350 -8.08 21.97 22.50
CA ASN A 350 -8.99 21.67 23.63
C ASN A 350 -10.36 21.06 23.23
N GLU A 351 -10.54 20.66 21.97
CA GLU A 351 -11.75 19.97 21.52
C GLU A 351 -11.78 18.56 22.09
N GLN A 352 -12.99 18.09 22.43
CA GLN A 352 -13.23 16.70 22.84
C GLN A 352 -12.57 15.75 21.82
N PRO A 353 -11.95 14.63 22.27
CA PRO A 353 -11.43 13.61 21.37
C PRO A 353 -12.46 13.31 20.29
N ILE A 354 -12.04 13.15 19.04
CA ILE A 354 -13.00 12.83 17.98
C ILE A 354 -13.48 11.40 18.20
N PHE A 355 -14.61 11.28 18.90
CA PHE A 355 -15.32 10.04 19.13
C PHE A 355 -16.12 9.67 17.88
N GLN A 356 -15.50 9.00 16.91
CA GLN A 356 -16.26 8.23 15.91
C GLN A 356 -16.16 6.74 16.26
N LYS A 357 -17.32 6.09 16.39
CA LYS A 357 -17.44 4.64 16.64
C LYS A 357 -16.71 4.14 17.91
N ASN A 358 -16.71 4.93 19.00
CA ASN A 358 -16.09 4.60 20.30
C ASN A 358 -14.55 4.46 20.30
N ILE A 359 -13.84 4.98 19.29
CA ILE A 359 -12.37 4.94 19.23
C ILE A 359 -11.79 6.31 19.61
N GLU A 360 -10.96 6.33 20.66
CA GLU A 360 -10.19 7.52 21.06
C GLU A 360 -8.81 7.50 20.39
N ILE A 361 -8.46 8.59 19.70
CA ILE A 361 -7.12 8.79 19.15
C ILE A 361 -6.28 9.50 20.18
N ASP A 362 -5.52 8.72 20.94
CA ASP A 362 -4.62 9.22 21.98
C ASP A 362 -3.39 9.90 21.36
N ARG A 363 -3.27 11.21 21.60
CA ARG A 363 -2.11 12.05 21.21
C ARG A 363 -1.23 12.45 22.39
N ASN A 364 -1.32 11.73 23.51
CA ASN A 364 -0.47 11.93 24.68
C ASN A 364 0.93 11.32 24.49
N PHE A 365 1.59 11.69 23.40
CA PHE A 365 2.96 11.30 23.09
C PHE A 365 3.72 12.44 22.40
N THR A 366 5.03 12.29 22.32
CA THR A 366 5.91 13.21 21.59
C THR A 366 6.22 12.62 20.23
N LEU A 367 5.85 13.33 19.15
CA LEU A 367 6.29 13.00 17.81
C LEU A 367 7.66 13.65 17.53
N GLN A 368 8.69 12.83 17.40
CA GLN A 368 10.06 13.27 17.11
C GLN A 368 10.42 12.91 15.67
N ILE A 369 10.85 13.91 14.90
CA ILE A 369 11.34 13.73 13.53
C ILE A 369 12.86 13.79 13.54
N ALA A 370 13.50 12.83 12.88
CA ALA A 370 14.95 12.76 12.70
C ALA A 370 15.29 12.74 11.20
N GLU A 371 16.18 13.65 10.79
CA GLU A 371 16.61 13.79 9.40
C GLU A 371 17.92 13.02 9.14
N PHE A 372 18.00 12.35 7.99
CA PHE A 372 19.17 11.57 7.59
C PHE A 372 19.60 11.88 6.16
N ALA A 373 20.87 11.60 5.85
CA ALA A 373 21.42 11.82 4.51
C ALA A 373 20.96 10.73 3.52
N CYS A 374 20.82 9.48 3.98
CA CYS A 374 20.44 8.34 3.15
C CYS A 374 19.53 7.36 3.90
N GLY A 375 18.72 6.61 3.14
CA GLY A 375 17.86 5.55 3.70
C GLY A 375 18.64 4.41 4.35
N GLU A 376 19.89 4.16 3.96
CA GLU A 376 20.75 3.17 4.63
C GLU A 376 21.01 3.55 6.10
N GLN A 377 21.32 4.83 6.38
CA GLN A 377 21.49 5.31 7.76
C GLN A 377 20.20 5.11 8.56
N MET A 378 19.04 5.41 7.97
CA MET A 378 17.74 5.20 8.60
C MET A 378 17.49 3.73 8.94
N ASN A 379 17.78 2.81 8.00
CA ASN A 379 17.67 1.37 8.25
C ASN A 379 18.59 0.90 9.38
N GLN A 380 19.81 1.44 9.47
CA GLN A 380 20.73 1.14 10.57
C GLN A 380 20.22 1.64 11.93
N GLN A 381 19.65 2.85 12.00
CA GLN A 381 19.06 3.40 13.23
C GLN A 381 17.80 2.63 13.65
N MET A 382 16.92 2.29 12.70
CA MET A 382 15.75 1.45 12.97
C MET A 382 16.17 0.07 13.50
N LYS A 383 17.25 -0.51 12.97
CA LYS A 383 17.77 -1.82 13.42
C LYS A 383 18.29 -1.76 14.87
N ARG A 384 18.81 -0.61 15.30
CA ARG A 384 19.23 -0.37 16.69
C ARG A 384 18.06 -0.08 17.64
N GLY A 385 16.86 0.17 17.09
CA GLY A 385 15.69 0.59 17.86
C GLY A 385 15.63 2.09 18.15
N ASP A 386 16.45 2.89 17.45
CA ASP A 386 16.52 4.34 17.59
C ASP A 386 15.41 5.05 16.78
N LEU A 387 14.85 4.38 15.78
CA LEU A 387 13.69 4.82 15.00
C LEU A 387 12.57 3.79 15.04
N ASP A 388 11.33 4.26 15.09
CA ASP A 388 10.13 3.42 15.13
C ASP A 388 9.45 3.34 13.75
N ILE A 389 9.42 4.47 13.04
CA ILE A 389 8.95 4.60 11.65
C ILE A 389 10.06 5.17 10.78
N CYS A 390 10.17 4.72 9.54
CA CYS A 390 11.04 5.30 8.52
C CYS A 390 10.25 5.49 7.23
N ILE A 391 10.50 6.62 6.55
CA ILE A 391 9.97 6.87 5.21
C ILE A 391 11.12 6.68 4.22
N LEU A 392 11.00 5.69 3.33
CA LEU A 392 12.12 5.19 2.52
C LEU A 392 11.74 5.15 1.05
N ASP A 393 12.69 5.49 0.18
CA ASP A 393 12.55 5.30 -1.26
C ASP A 393 12.56 3.82 -1.64
N ASP A 394 12.17 3.49 -2.88
CA ASP A 394 11.99 2.12 -3.35
C ASP A 394 13.18 1.17 -3.09
N ILE A 395 14.41 1.62 -3.27
CA ILE A 395 15.60 0.79 -3.01
C ILE A 395 15.85 0.63 -1.50
N SER A 396 15.85 1.72 -0.74
CA SER A 396 16.08 1.68 0.71
C SER A 396 14.97 0.90 1.43
N LEU A 397 13.76 0.94 0.88
CA LEU A 397 12.58 0.19 1.30
C LEU A 397 12.79 -1.32 1.12
N LEU A 398 13.26 -1.77 -0.05
CA LEU A 398 13.57 -3.19 -0.27
C LEU A 398 14.75 -3.68 0.57
N ASN A 399 15.74 -2.82 0.79
CA ASN A 399 16.84 -3.09 1.71
C ASN A 399 16.32 -3.27 3.15
N ASN A 400 15.35 -2.44 3.58
CA ASN A 400 14.66 -2.61 4.87
C ASN A 400 13.94 -3.96 4.93
N GLY A 401 13.12 -4.29 3.93
CA GLY A 401 12.45 -5.59 3.87
C GLY A 401 13.44 -6.76 3.99
N THR A 402 14.54 -6.72 3.23
CA THR A 402 15.60 -7.74 3.28
C THR A 402 16.21 -7.87 4.68
N MET A 403 16.58 -6.75 5.30
CA MET A 403 17.26 -6.73 6.59
C MET A 403 16.39 -7.26 7.74
N PHE A 404 15.07 -7.06 7.66
CA PHE A 404 14.14 -7.29 8.77
C PHE A 404 13.26 -8.55 8.58
N PHE A 405 13.12 -9.08 7.36
CA PHE A 405 12.17 -10.18 7.06
C PHE A 405 12.46 -11.47 7.84
N ASN A 406 13.73 -11.90 7.92
CA ASN A 406 14.09 -13.15 8.58
C ASN A 406 14.33 -13.02 10.10
N ASN A 407 14.19 -11.81 10.67
CA ASN A 407 14.52 -11.56 12.07
C ASN A 407 13.28 -11.21 12.89
N LEU A 408 12.73 -12.21 13.57
CA LEU A 408 11.52 -12.08 14.40
C LEU A 408 11.67 -11.05 15.53
N SER A 409 12.88 -10.84 16.08
CA SER A 409 13.12 -9.91 17.18
C SER A 409 13.23 -8.45 16.72
N PHE A 410 13.57 -8.23 15.45
CA PHE A 410 13.80 -6.92 14.83
C PHE A 410 13.16 -6.90 13.44
N GLY A 411 11.86 -7.22 13.35
CA GLY A 411 11.11 -7.17 12.09
C GLY A 411 10.60 -5.76 11.76
N SER A 412 10.17 -5.55 10.52
CA SER A 412 9.43 -4.35 10.08
C SER A 412 8.25 -4.75 9.19
N LYS A 413 7.29 -3.84 9.02
CA LYS A 413 6.19 -3.95 8.04
C LYS A 413 6.09 -2.66 7.22
N LEU A 414 5.78 -2.78 5.94
CA LEU A 414 5.38 -1.67 5.08
C LEU A 414 3.90 -1.38 5.36
N ILE A 415 3.61 -0.24 6.00
CA ILE A 415 2.28 0.10 6.54
C ILE A 415 1.53 1.20 5.75
N GLY A 416 2.18 1.81 4.76
CA GLY A 416 1.58 2.84 3.92
C GLY A 416 2.58 3.41 2.90
N ILE A 417 2.09 4.31 2.06
CA ILE A 417 2.90 5.08 1.12
C ILE A 417 2.92 6.54 1.58
N ALA A 418 4.07 7.19 1.57
CA ALA A 418 4.15 8.62 1.85
C ALA A 418 3.87 9.44 0.59
N SER A 419 4.48 9.05 -0.52
CA SER A 419 4.26 9.66 -1.82
C SER A 419 4.76 8.80 -2.97
N TYR A 420 4.33 9.11 -4.18
CA TYR A 420 4.82 8.50 -5.40
C TYR A 420 4.67 9.42 -6.61
N ASN A 421 5.46 9.16 -7.65
CA ASN A 421 5.28 9.76 -8.97
C ASN A 421 5.09 8.65 -10.00
N ILE A 422 3.91 8.60 -10.63
CA ILE A 422 3.57 7.54 -11.60
C ILE A 422 4.32 7.66 -12.93
N PHE A 423 4.89 8.83 -13.22
CA PHE A 423 5.63 9.11 -14.45
C PHE A 423 7.15 9.13 -14.23
N GLY A 424 7.60 9.18 -12.98
CA GLY A 424 9.02 9.36 -12.63
C GLY A 424 9.53 10.78 -12.85
N GLU A 425 8.64 11.77 -12.94
CA GLU A 425 9.01 13.15 -13.24
C GLU A 425 9.61 13.90 -12.05
N ASP A 426 9.54 13.31 -10.87
CA ASP A 426 10.18 13.81 -9.67
C ASP A 426 11.69 13.51 -9.63
N LEU A 427 12.26 12.84 -10.64
CA LEU A 427 13.70 12.57 -10.76
C LEU A 427 14.27 13.29 -12.00
N ARG A 428 15.48 13.84 -11.86
CA ARG A 428 16.11 14.68 -12.89
C ARG A 428 17.61 14.43 -13.00
N ILE A 429 18.14 14.74 -14.19
CA ILE A 429 19.57 14.85 -14.46
C ILE A 429 19.92 16.33 -14.62
N LEU A 430 20.75 16.83 -13.71
CA LEU A 430 21.31 18.17 -13.75
C LEU A 430 22.65 18.17 -14.45
N LEU A 431 22.87 19.21 -15.25
CA LEU A 431 24.09 19.46 -16.00
C LEU A 431 24.59 20.87 -15.67
N PRO A 432 25.91 21.13 -15.70
CA PRO A 432 26.43 22.50 -15.68
C PRO A 432 25.73 23.34 -16.74
N LYS A 433 25.41 24.61 -16.45
CA LYS A 433 24.63 25.50 -17.33
C LYS A 433 25.21 25.60 -18.75
N ASP A 434 26.53 25.61 -18.83
CA ASP A 434 27.40 25.67 -20.01
C ASP A 434 27.72 24.30 -20.63
N SER A 435 27.18 23.20 -20.09
CA SER A 435 27.40 21.85 -20.63
C SER A 435 26.84 21.73 -22.05
N PRO A 436 27.56 21.12 -23.01
CA PRO A 436 27.04 20.88 -24.35
C PRO A 436 26.02 19.73 -24.40
N ILE A 437 25.92 18.92 -23.32
CA ILE A 437 25.09 17.72 -23.29
C ILE A 437 23.60 18.09 -23.42
N ALA A 438 22.92 17.42 -24.34
CA ALA A 438 21.51 17.62 -24.67
C ALA A 438 20.70 16.32 -24.69
N THR A 439 21.34 15.15 -24.81
CA THR A 439 20.66 13.84 -24.87
C THR A 439 21.23 12.82 -23.89
N VAL A 440 20.47 11.78 -23.57
CA VAL A 440 20.94 10.69 -22.67
C VAL A 440 22.17 9.96 -23.22
N PRO A 441 22.26 9.59 -24.52
CA PRO A 441 23.46 8.94 -25.07
C PRO A 441 24.76 9.75 -24.93
N GLU A 442 24.69 11.08 -24.88
CA GLU A 442 25.85 11.96 -24.68
C GLU A 442 26.42 11.92 -23.26
N LEU A 443 25.74 11.25 -22.32
CA LEU A 443 26.28 10.96 -20.99
C LEU A 443 27.35 9.87 -21.02
N ARG A 444 27.56 9.17 -22.15
CA ARG A 444 28.60 8.15 -22.28
C ARG A 444 30.00 8.74 -21.99
N GLY A 445 30.77 8.04 -21.18
CA GLY A 445 32.11 8.40 -20.70
C GLY A 445 32.13 9.49 -19.63
N LYS A 446 30.97 9.98 -19.18
CA LYS A 446 30.86 11.07 -18.20
C LYS A 446 30.92 10.58 -16.76
N ARG A 447 31.36 11.47 -15.88
CA ARG A 447 31.31 11.31 -14.42
C ARG A 447 29.96 11.78 -13.91
N ILE A 448 29.14 10.84 -13.44
CA ILE A 448 27.77 11.09 -13.01
C ILE A 448 27.67 10.83 -11.51
N SER A 449 27.26 11.84 -10.75
CA SER A 449 27.04 11.70 -9.31
C SER A 449 25.59 11.30 -9.00
N THR A 450 25.41 10.40 -8.04
CA THR A 450 24.14 10.12 -7.38
C THR A 450 24.39 9.32 -6.11
N LEU A 451 23.45 9.32 -5.17
CA LEU A 451 23.54 8.51 -3.96
C LEU A 451 23.25 7.04 -4.30
N PHE A 452 24.22 6.15 -4.08
CA PHE A 452 24.02 4.73 -4.37
C PHE A 452 22.95 4.14 -3.45
N GLY A 453 22.17 3.21 -4.00
CA GLY A 453 21.06 2.61 -3.27
C GLY A 453 19.85 3.53 -3.08
N SER A 454 19.75 4.62 -3.85
CA SER A 454 18.57 5.50 -3.88
C SER A 454 17.67 5.26 -5.10
N ASN A 455 16.48 5.85 -5.11
CA ASN A 455 15.63 5.89 -6.29
C ASN A 455 16.28 6.62 -7.48
N ALA A 456 17.11 7.63 -7.23
CA ALA A 456 17.86 8.36 -8.25
C ALA A 456 18.92 7.45 -8.91
N HIS A 457 19.54 6.59 -8.10
CA HIS A 457 20.45 5.55 -8.60
C HIS A 457 19.73 4.54 -9.48
N ARG A 458 18.59 4.01 -9.02
CA ARG A 458 17.76 3.11 -9.84
C ARG A 458 17.29 3.77 -11.13
N PHE A 459 16.91 5.05 -11.06
CA PHE A 459 16.44 5.82 -12.20
C PHE A 459 17.49 5.92 -13.29
N ILE A 460 18.75 6.29 -12.96
CA ILE A 460 19.79 6.42 -13.99
C ILE A 460 20.16 5.07 -14.60
N ILE A 461 20.21 3.99 -13.82
CA ILE A 461 20.42 2.62 -14.33
C ILE A 461 19.31 2.24 -15.30
N THR A 462 18.05 2.45 -14.88
CA THR A 462 16.87 2.08 -15.69
C THR A 462 16.83 2.89 -16.98
N LEU A 463 17.11 4.19 -16.89
CA LEU A 463 17.15 5.08 -18.05
C LEU A 463 18.23 4.65 -19.03
N PHE A 464 19.43 4.31 -18.57
CA PHE A 464 20.52 3.83 -19.41
C PHE A 464 20.12 2.56 -20.18
N ASN A 465 19.54 1.58 -19.48
CA ASN A 465 19.07 0.34 -20.09
C ASN A 465 18.03 0.60 -21.20
N LEU A 466 17.12 1.57 -21.00
CA LEU A 466 16.12 1.94 -22.02
C LEU A 466 16.75 2.55 -23.29
N TYR A 467 17.93 3.17 -23.17
CA TYR A 467 18.72 3.68 -24.29
C TYR A 467 19.76 2.69 -24.83
N GLY A 468 19.74 1.43 -24.37
CA GLY A 468 20.72 0.40 -24.76
C GLY A 468 22.13 0.67 -24.24
N LEU A 469 22.26 1.46 -23.16
CA LEU A 469 23.51 1.74 -22.46
C LEU A 469 23.61 0.88 -21.21
N GLU A 470 24.84 0.58 -20.81
CA GLU A 470 25.13 -0.15 -19.59
C GLU A 470 25.98 0.72 -18.66
N ILE A 471 25.47 1.03 -17.48
CA ILE A 471 26.06 2.09 -16.65
C ILE A 471 27.47 1.78 -16.15
N SER A 472 27.76 0.50 -15.88
CA SER A 472 29.05 -0.02 -15.41
C SER A 472 30.14 0.10 -16.47
N ARG A 473 29.76 0.08 -17.75
CA ARG A 473 30.66 0.14 -18.90
C ARG A 473 30.74 1.54 -19.50
N ASP A 474 29.59 2.21 -19.58
CA ASP A 474 29.42 3.39 -20.41
C ASP A 474 29.58 4.70 -19.61
N CYS A 475 29.66 4.68 -18.27
CA CYS A 475 29.84 5.88 -17.43
C CYS A 475 30.70 5.62 -16.18
N HIS A 476 31.11 6.72 -15.53
CA HIS A 476 31.74 6.69 -14.21
C HIS A 476 30.76 7.19 -13.14
N LEU A 477 30.07 6.27 -12.46
CA LEU A 477 29.17 6.64 -11.38
C LEU A 477 29.95 6.94 -10.09
N VAL A 478 29.58 8.02 -9.40
CA VAL A 478 30.18 8.46 -8.14
C VAL A 478 29.12 8.46 -7.05
N ASN A 479 29.40 7.78 -5.94
CA ASN A 479 28.51 7.71 -4.78
C ASN A 479 28.71 8.94 -3.90
N GLU A 480 27.78 9.89 -3.96
CA GLU A 480 27.82 11.11 -3.13
C GLU A 480 26.43 11.39 -2.55
N ASP A 481 26.37 11.79 -1.29
CA ASP A 481 25.17 12.38 -0.70
C ASP A 481 24.84 13.74 -1.35
N PRO A 482 23.61 14.26 -1.19
CA PRO A 482 23.21 15.51 -1.82
C PRO A 482 24.10 16.72 -1.50
N HIS A 483 24.65 16.82 -0.30
CA HIS A 483 25.52 17.93 0.09
C HIS A 483 26.89 17.82 -0.60
N THR A 484 27.49 16.64 -0.57
CA THR A 484 28.76 16.36 -1.25
C THR A 484 28.63 16.55 -2.76
N ALA A 485 27.57 15.99 -3.38
CA ALA A 485 27.29 16.15 -4.80
C ALA A 485 27.10 17.61 -5.20
N SER A 486 26.46 18.43 -4.34
CA SER A 486 26.32 19.87 -4.56
C SER A 486 27.66 20.59 -4.68
N MET A 487 28.62 20.23 -3.83
CA MET A 487 29.96 20.80 -3.85
C MET A 487 30.77 20.31 -5.05
N SER A 488 30.73 19.02 -5.36
CA SER A 488 31.37 18.43 -6.54
C SER A 488 30.85 19.03 -7.84
N PHE A 489 29.54 19.26 -7.94
CA PHE A 489 28.89 19.91 -9.08
C PHE A 489 29.39 21.35 -9.27
N ARG A 490 29.41 22.15 -8.20
CA ARG A 490 29.91 23.55 -8.23
C ARG A 490 31.37 23.64 -8.65
N LYS A 491 32.20 22.71 -8.20
CA LYS A 491 33.63 22.62 -8.55
C LYS A 491 33.86 22.01 -9.94
N LYS A 492 32.80 21.68 -10.69
CA LYS A 492 32.87 20.99 -12.00
C LYS A 492 33.69 19.67 -11.94
N GLN A 493 33.63 18.96 -10.81
CA GLN A 493 34.29 17.65 -10.63
C GLN A 493 33.46 16.47 -11.16
N ILE A 494 32.20 16.74 -11.49
CA ILE A 494 31.23 15.84 -12.08
C ILE A 494 30.58 16.51 -13.28
N ASP A 495 30.22 15.74 -14.29
CA ASP A 495 29.60 16.21 -15.52
C ASP A 495 28.08 16.30 -15.41
N ALA A 496 27.50 15.44 -14.56
CA ALA A 496 26.07 15.38 -14.31
C ALA A 496 25.78 14.95 -12.86
N TYR A 497 24.64 15.38 -12.34
CA TYR A 497 24.12 14.96 -11.04
C TYR A 497 22.68 14.47 -11.18
N VAL A 498 22.38 13.28 -10.66
CA VAL A 498 21.04 12.68 -10.71
C VAL A 498 20.38 12.77 -9.33
N CYS A 499 19.25 13.48 -9.25
CA CYS A 499 18.59 13.77 -7.98
C CYS A 499 17.07 13.98 -8.12
N CYS A 500 16.39 14.09 -6.97
CA CYS A 500 14.99 14.49 -6.88
C CYS A 500 14.77 15.94 -7.36
N ASP A 501 13.63 16.23 -8.01
CA ASP A 501 13.27 17.55 -8.55
C ASP A 501 13.22 18.61 -7.45
N THR A 502 12.82 18.21 -6.22
CA THR A 502 12.87 19.07 -5.03
C THR A 502 14.28 19.64 -4.81
N PHE A 503 15.31 18.80 -4.89
CA PHE A 503 16.70 19.25 -4.79
C PHE A 503 17.13 20.11 -5.98
N THR A 504 16.61 19.87 -7.18
CA THR A 504 16.95 20.72 -8.34
C THR A 504 16.57 22.18 -8.09
N SER A 505 15.51 22.45 -7.33
CA SER A 505 15.09 23.81 -7.01
C SER A 505 16.09 24.54 -6.12
N ILE A 506 16.62 23.84 -5.11
CA ILE A 506 17.68 24.35 -4.23
C ILE A 506 18.91 24.70 -5.10
N PHE A 507 19.30 23.84 -6.04
CA PHE A 507 20.39 24.13 -6.98
C PHE A 507 20.12 25.28 -7.94
N GLN A 508 18.86 25.50 -8.35
CA GLN A 508 18.50 26.55 -9.29
C GLN A 508 18.61 27.96 -8.67
N GLU A 509 18.38 28.10 -7.36
CA GLU A 509 18.73 29.33 -6.64
C GLU A 509 20.24 29.61 -6.70
N TYR A 510 21.06 28.57 -6.87
CA TYR A 510 22.49 28.66 -7.11
C TYR A 510 22.86 28.66 -8.62
N VAL A 511 22.20 29.46 -9.46
CA VAL A 511 22.53 30.04 -10.82
C VAL A 511 23.26 29.20 -11.92
N SER A 512 23.85 28.03 -11.64
CA SER A 512 24.87 27.38 -12.47
C SER A 512 24.48 26.02 -13.09
N ALA A 513 23.20 25.64 -13.08
CA ALA A 513 22.73 24.34 -13.60
C ALA A 513 21.65 24.49 -14.69
N LYS A 514 21.61 23.53 -15.64
CA LYS A 514 20.47 23.27 -16.53
C LYS A 514 19.98 21.82 -16.37
N LYS A 515 18.74 21.55 -16.77
CA LYS A 515 18.16 20.19 -16.76
C LYS A 515 18.42 19.52 -18.11
N LEU A 516 18.80 18.23 -18.11
CA LEU A 516 18.78 17.43 -19.34
C LEU A 516 17.32 17.21 -19.76
N PRO A 517 16.92 17.59 -20.99
CA PRO A 517 15.58 17.28 -21.47
C PRO A 517 15.45 15.77 -21.70
N LEU A 518 14.39 15.18 -21.14
CA LEU A 518 14.03 13.80 -21.37
C LEU A 518 12.79 13.77 -22.27
N GLU A 519 12.88 13.13 -23.43
CA GLU A 519 11.73 12.96 -24.32
C GLU A 519 10.67 12.09 -23.62
N GLN A 520 9.57 12.70 -23.23
CA GLN A 520 8.45 12.00 -22.59
C GLN A 520 7.59 11.28 -23.64
N ASN A 521 8.19 10.32 -24.35
CA ASN A 521 7.39 9.31 -25.05
C ASN A 521 6.79 8.37 -24.00
N PHE A 522 5.60 7.82 -24.26
CA PHE A 522 4.90 6.91 -23.34
C PHE A 522 5.77 5.73 -22.84
N GLY A 523 6.83 5.36 -23.56
CA GLY A 523 7.75 4.27 -23.21
C GLY A 523 8.86 4.58 -22.19
N LEU A 524 9.03 5.83 -21.73
CA LEU A 524 10.13 6.25 -20.82
C LEU A 524 9.67 6.58 -19.38
N ARG A 525 8.60 5.93 -18.91
CA ARG A 525 8.05 6.14 -17.56
C ARG A 525 8.74 5.24 -16.54
N ILE A 526 9.41 5.84 -15.56
CA ILE A 526 10.12 5.13 -14.49
C ILE A 526 9.49 5.55 -13.16
N PRO A 527 8.41 4.90 -12.68
CA PRO A 527 7.69 5.35 -11.50
C PRO A 527 8.60 5.34 -10.26
N SER A 528 8.36 6.24 -9.33
CA SER A 528 9.07 6.34 -8.05
C SER A 528 8.07 6.32 -6.90
N LEU A 529 8.46 5.77 -5.74
CA LEU A 529 7.63 5.75 -4.54
C LEU A 529 8.47 5.93 -3.28
N ARG A 530 7.84 6.41 -2.20
CA ARG A 530 8.36 6.40 -0.84
C ARG A 530 7.39 5.66 0.06
N GLY A 531 7.83 4.53 0.61
CA GLY A 531 7.06 3.69 1.52
C GLY A 531 7.29 4.08 2.97
N ILE A 532 6.28 3.84 3.81
CA ILE A 532 6.32 4.05 5.25
C ILE A 532 6.48 2.68 5.90
N VAL A 533 7.61 2.44 6.56
CA VAL A 533 7.86 1.21 7.31
C VAL A 533 7.82 1.46 8.80
N CYS A 534 7.29 0.49 9.55
CA CYS A 534 7.22 0.50 11.00
C CYS A 534 7.86 -0.77 11.57
N ARG A 535 8.59 -0.64 12.67
CA ARG A 535 9.13 -1.79 13.41
C ARG A 535 7.99 -2.68 13.89
N SER A 536 8.01 -3.98 13.53
CA SER A 536 6.92 -4.92 13.86
C SER A 536 6.67 -5.00 15.36
N ARG A 537 7.73 -5.00 16.17
CA ARG A 537 7.61 -4.99 17.64
C ARG A 537 6.94 -3.71 18.16
N PHE A 538 7.32 -2.55 17.62
CA PHE A 538 6.71 -1.27 18.02
C PHE A 538 5.23 -1.22 17.63
N LEU A 539 4.90 -1.67 16.41
CA LEU A 539 3.54 -1.79 15.91
C LEU A 539 2.65 -2.64 16.85
N LYS A 540 3.19 -3.74 17.39
CA LYS A 540 2.51 -4.64 18.32
C LYS A 540 2.37 -4.04 19.73
N GLU A 541 3.43 -3.45 20.25
CA GLU A 541 3.47 -2.88 21.61
C GLU A 541 2.75 -1.53 21.73
N ASN A 542 2.69 -0.74 20.64
CA ASN A 542 2.19 0.63 20.63
C ASN A 542 1.21 0.91 19.47
N PRO A 543 0.16 0.09 19.26
CA PRO A 543 -0.73 0.23 18.11
C PRO A 543 -1.46 1.58 18.08
N LYS A 544 -1.79 2.15 19.24
CA LYS A 544 -2.46 3.46 19.36
C LYS A 544 -1.64 4.59 18.73
N LEU A 545 -0.33 4.63 18.97
CA LEU A 545 0.58 5.65 18.43
C LEU A 545 0.68 5.54 16.90
N VAL A 546 0.71 4.31 16.37
CA VAL A 546 0.74 4.10 14.92
C VAL A 546 -0.58 4.49 14.27
N ILE A 547 -1.72 4.18 14.91
CA ILE A 547 -3.05 4.62 14.45
C ILE A 547 -3.13 6.15 14.43
N ALA A 548 -2.68 6.83 15.49
CA ALA A 548 -2.65 8.29 15.54
C ALA A 548 -1.79 8.89 14.41
N TYR A 549 -0.59 8.34 14.18
CA TYR A 549 0.28 8.78 13.09
C TYR A 549 -0.37 8.58 11.70
N LEU A 550 -0.94 7.40 11.42
CA LEU A 550 -1.57 7.12 10.13
C LEU A 550 -2.86 7.94 9.92
N HIS A 551 -3.60 8.20 11.00
CA HIS A 551 -4.75 9.08 10.97
C HIS A 551 -4.36 10.51 10.61
N ASP A 552 -3.36 11.05 11.30
CA ASP A 552 -2.89 12.41 11.05
C ASP A 552 -2.17 12.54 9.69
N LEU A 553 -1.62 11.45 9.16
CA LEU A 553 -1.15 11.36 7.77
C LEU A 553 -2.28 11.54 6.76
N VAL A 554 -3.40 10.83 6.92
CA VAL A 554 -4.55 10.96 5.99
C VAL A 554 -5.14 12.37 6.06
N ILE A 555 -5.25 12.94 7.26
CA ILE A 555 -5.71 14.33 7.45
C ILE A 555 -4.74 15.34 6.84
N ALA A 556 -3.44 15.20 7.11
CA ALA A 556 -2.41 16.07 6.54
C ALA A 556 -2.51 16.04 5.01
N ASN A 557 -2.55 14.84 4.41
CA ASN A 557 -2.70 14.69 2.97
C ASN A 557 -3.90 15.44 2.42
N HIS A 558 -5.07 15.32 3.05
CA HIS A 558 -6.25 16.09 2.65
C HIS A 558 -6.02 17.61 2.76
N TRP A 559 -5.55 18.08 3.92
CA TRP A 559 -5.31 19.50 4.17
C TRP A 559 -4.33 20.14 3.19
N PHE A 560 -3.23 19.44 2.88
CA PHE A 560 -2.24 19.90 1.91
C PHE A 560 -2.81 20.07 0.49
N HIS A 561 -3.84 19.30 0.12
CA HIS A 561 -4.53 19.43 -1.16
C HIS A 561 -5.65 20.48 -1.12
N SER A 562 -6.34 20.64 0.02
CA SER A 562 -7.50 21.54 0.14
C SER A 562 -7.13 23.01 0.30
N ASP A 563 -6.02 23.31 1.00
CA ASP A 563 -5.50 24.67 1.16
C ASP A 563 -4.06 24.78 0.67
N SER A 564 -3.91 24.72 -0.66
CA SER A 564 -2.60 24.72 -1.30
C SER A 564 -1.79 25.98 -0.98
N ALA A 565 -2.43 27.12 -0.69
CA ALA A 565 -1.74 28.37 -0.39
C ALA A 565 -1.07 28.35 0.99
N ARG A 566 -1.80 27.95 2.04
CA ARG A 566 -1.22 27.78 3.39
C ARG A 566 -0.21 26.62 3.42
N ALA A 567 -0.52 25.53 2.71
CA ALA A 567 0.39 24.40 2.53
C ALA A 567 1.74 24.81 1.91
N ILE A 568 1.72 25.62 0.84
CA ILE A 568 2.95 26.11 0.20
C ILE A 568 3.77 26.96 1.16
N LYS A 569 3.12 27.85 1.92
CA LYS A 569 3.81 28.68 2.91
C LYS A 569 4.47 27.83 3.98
N LEU A 570 3.72 26.90 4.59
CA LEU A 570 4.23 26.00 5.62
C LEU A 570 5.41 25.16 5.10
N LEU A 571 5.29 24.59 3.91
CA LEU A 571 6.37 23.80 3.32
C LEU A 571 7.58 24.67 2.99
N ASN A 572 7.40 25.88 2.46
CA ASN A 572 8.51 26.78 2.15
C ASN A 572 9.31 27.15 3.41
N ASP A 573 8.63 27.48 4.50
CA ASP A 573 9.24 27.89 5.78
C ASP A 573 10.17 26.81 6.37
N VAL A 574 9.89 25.52 6.10
CA VAL A 574 10.62 24.39 6.70
C VAL A 574 11.55 23.66 5.70
N THR A 575 11.19 23.61 4.41
CA THR A 575 11.93 22.82 3.40
C THR A 575 12.98 23.62 2.62
N VAL A 576 12.94 24.96 2.66
CA VAL A 576 13.80 25.85 1.82
C VAL A 576 13.61 25.55 0.31
N VAL A 577 12.46 24.99 -0.07
CA VAL A 577 12.10 24.69 -1.47
C VAL A 577 11.35 25.88 -2.06
N CYS A 578 11.70 26.27 -3.28
CA CYS A 578 11.02 27.35 -4.00
C CYS A 578 9.48 27.16 -4.04
N PRO A 579 8.66 28.18 -3.75
CA PRO A 579 7.19 28.06 -3.70
C PRO A 579 6.57 27.47 -4.97
N ASP A 580 7.07 27.83 -6.15
CA ASP A 580 6.60 27.30 -7.43
C ASP A 580 6.74 25.77 -7.54
N ARG A 581 7.74 25.19 -6.87
CA ARG A 581 8.00 23.75 -6.87
C ARG A 581 7.10 23.01 -5.90
N VAL A 582 6.83 23.61 -4.75
CA VAL A 582 5.82 23.11 -3.83
C VAL A 582 4.46 23.14 -4.51
N PHE A 583 4.13 24.22 -5.21
CA PHE A 583 2.92 24.31 -6.03
C PHE A 583 2.86 23.21 -7.11
N GLN A 584 3.94 23.03 -7.87
CA GLN A 584 4.01 21.99 -8.90
C GLN A 584 3.85 20.57 -8.35
N PHE A 585 4.29 20.31 -7.12
CA PHE A 585 4.12 19.01 -6.47
C PHE A 585 2.64 18.65 -6.32
N PHE A 586 1.79 19.61 -5.96
CA PHE A 586 0.33 19.40 -5.82
C PHE A 586 -0.42 19.52 -7.16
N ALA A 587 0.23 19.95 -8.23
CA ALA A 587 -0.41 20.05 -9.53
C ALA A 587 -0.69 18.65 -10.12
N PRO A 588 -1.93 18.33 -10.53
CA PRO A 588 -2.29 17.02 -11.10
C PRO A 588 -1.43 16.62 -12.30
N ALA A 589 -0.95 17.62 -13.04
CA ALA A 589 -0.04 17.49 -14.18
C ALA A 589 1.28 16.77 -13.87
N SER A 590 1.78 16.89 -12.65
CA SER A 590 3.14 16.48 -12.28
C SER A 590 3.26 14.98 -12.02
N GLY A 591 2.14 14.25 -11.93
CA GLY A 591 2.09 12.83 -11.61
C GLY A 591 2.45 12.50 -10.15
N ASN A 592 2.69 13.50 -9.30
CA ASN A 592 2.92 13.32 -7.87
C ASN A 592 1.62 13.06 -7.11
N HIS A 593 1.68 12.17 -6.13
CA HIS A 593 0.56 11.79 -5.29
C HIS A 593 1.06 11.55 -3.86
N THR A 594 0.22 11.81 -2.85
CA THR A 594 0.49 11.46 -1.43
C THR A 594 -0.53 10.46 -0.88
N ASP A 595 -1.20 9.70 -1.75
CA ASP A 595 -2.16 8.67 -1.34
C ASP A 595 -1.43 7.52 -0.59
N PRO A 596 -1.81 7.25 0.68
CA PRO A 596 -1.10 6.29 1.51
C PRO A 596 -1.45 4.82 1.26
N THR A 597 -2.44 4.53 0.41
CA THR A 597 -2.93 3.18 0.20
C THR A 597 -1.87 2.22 -0.37
N LEU A 598 -1.86 0.98 0.12
CA LEU A 598 -1.02 -0.11 -0.37
C LEU A 598 -1.66 -0.78 -1.59
N LYS A 599 -1.45 -0.19 -2.76
CA LYS A 599 -2.04 -0.64 -4.03
C LYS A 599 -1.39 -1.94 -4.58
N PRO A 600 -2.12 -2.81 -5.30
CA PRO A 600 -1.55 -4.01 -5.95
C PRO A 600 -0.38 -3.70 -6.89
N GLN A 601 -0.45 -2.57 -7.59
CA GLN A 601 0.60 -2.10 -8.49
C GLN A 601 1.92 -1.85 -7.74
N TRP A 602 1.87 -1.44 -6.47
CA TRP A 602 3.07 -1.30 -5.62
C TRP A 602 3.62 -2.64 -5.18
N SER A 603 2.78 -3.60 -4.80
CA SER A 603 3.23 -4.98 -4.56
C SER A 603 3.92 -5.55 -5.80
N TRP A 604 3.30 -5.40 -6.99
CA TRP A 604 3.88 -5.86 -8.24
C TRP A 604 5.23 -5.20 -8.55
N LEU A 605 5.33 -3.88 -8.40
CA LEU A 605 6.58 -3.14 -8.61
C LEU A 605 7.66 -3.60 -7.64
N LEU A 606 7.36 -3.67 -6.34
CA LEU A 606 8.32 -4.07 -5.31
C LEU A 606 8.77 -5.52 -5.48
N LYS A 607 7.88 -6.47 -5.81
CA LYS A 607 8.26 -7.86 -6.17
C LYS A 607 9.15 -7.93 -7.40
N THR A 608 8.87 -7.10 -8.39
CA THR A 608 9.67 -7.05 -9.62
C THR A 608 11.05 -6.49 -9.35
N LEU A 609 11.14 -5.41 -8.57
CA LEU A 609 12.41 -4.82 -8.15
C LEU A 609 13.19 -5.76 -7.22
N ASN A 610 12.54 -6.40 -6.24
CA ASN A 610 13.19 -7.36 -5.34
C ASN A 610 13.84 -8.51 -6.10
N ARG A 611 13.15 -9.07 -7.11
CA ARG A 611 13.74 -10.10 -8.00
C ARG A 611 14.87 -9.58 -8.87
N ARG A 612 14.75 -8.36 -9.42
CA ARG A 612 15.77 -7.78 -10.31
C ARG A 612 17.03 -7.35 -9.57
N LEU A 613 16.90 -6.97 -8.30
CA LEU A 613 17.97 -6.43 -7.48
C LEU A 613 18.52 -7.45 -6.47
N ASP A 614 18.11 -8.71 -6.57
CA ASP A 614 18.63 -9.77 -5.72
C ASP A 614 20.16 -9.86 -5.82
N GLY A 615 20.83 -9.86 -4.66
CA GLY A 615 22.29 -9.82 -4.55
C GLY A 615 22.92 -8.44 -4.78
N GLN A 616 22.13 -7.38 -5.00
CA GLN A 616 22.61 -6.01 -5.23
C GLN A 616 22.11 -5.06 -4.14
N TYR A 617 22.90 -4.05 -3.79
CA TYR A 617 22.51 -2.99 -2.84
C TYR A 617 22.02 -3.51 -1.47
N GLY A 618 22.52 -4.68 -1.04
CA GLY A 618 22.08 -5.32 0.21
C GLY A 618 20.66 -5.87 0.17
N ILE A 619 20.10 -6.12 -1.03
CA ILE A 619 18.77 -6.71 -1.22
C ILE A 619 18.91 -8.21 -1.46
N SER A 620 18.03 -8.99 -0.83
CA SER A 620 17.84 -10.42 -1.07
C SER A 620 16.37 -10.72 -1.26
N LEU A 621 16.04 -11.88 -1.85
CA LEU A 621 14.66 -12.29 -2.01
C LEU A 621 13.94 -12.45 -0.66
N PHE A 622 12.74 -11.87 -0.56
CA PHE A 622 11.82 -12.06 0.57
C PHE A 622 10.36 -12.00 0.11
N ASP A 623 9.42 -12.43 0.95
CA ASP A 623 7.99 -12.34 0.62
C ASP A 623 7.47 -10.90 0.82
N VAL A 624 7.46 -10.14 -0.27
CA VAL A 624 6.99 -8.75 -0.29
C VAL A 624 5.52 -8.63 0.14
N ASP A 625 4.65 -9.58 -0.23
CA ASP A 625 3.24 -9.49 0.17
C ASP A 625 3.07 -9.70 1.68
N PHE A 626 3.85 -10.61 2.26
CA PHE A 626 3.85 -10.82 3.71
C PHE A 626 4.38 -9.60 4.47
N TRP A 627 5.33 -8.88 3.89
CA TRP A 627 5.91 -7.69 4.49
C TRP A 627 4.99 -6.47 4.45
N MET A 628 4.08 -6.40 3.48
CA MET A 628 3.06 -5.34 3.36
C MET A 628 1.88 -5.60 4.30
N ASP A 629 1.54 -4.63 5.14
CA ASP A 629 0.40 -4.71 6.07
C ASP A 629 -0.42 -3.42 6.06
N ASP A 630 -1.62 -3.44 5.45
CA ASP A 630 -2.53 -2.30 5.40
C ASP A 630 -3.61 -2.30 6.50
N TYR A 631 -3.54 -3.19 7.48
CA TYR A 631 -4.58 -3.35 8.51
C TYR A 631 -4.88 -2.05 9.27
N PHE A 632 -3.84 -1.40 9.79
CA PHE A 632 -4.00 -0.15 10.55
C PHE A 632 -4.48 0.99 9.65
N LEU A 633 -4.08 1.01 8.39
CA LEU A 633 -4.52 2.02 7.44
C LEU A 633 -5.99 1.82 7.08
N ARG A 634 -6.46 0.58 6.87
CA ARG A 634 -7.89 0.26 6.68
C ARG A 634 -8.74 0.67 7.88
N LEU A 635 -8.23 0.43 9.09
CA LEU A 635 -8.88 0.89 10.32
C LEU A 635 -9.03 2.42 10.33
N VAL A 636 -7.96 3.15 10.01
CA VAL A 636 -7.97 4.62 9.91
C VAL A 636 -8.95 5.11 8.84
N TYR A 637 -9.00 4.47 7.67
CA TYR A 637 -9.98 4.83 6.64
C TYR A 637 -11.41 4.61 7.14
N ASN A 638 -11.69 3.49 7.83
CA ASN A 638 -13.01 3.23 8.41
C ASN A 638 -13.39 4.25 9.51
N LEU A 639 -12.42 4.67 10.33
CA LEU A 639 -12.59 5.73 11.32
C LEU A 639 -12.98 7.06 10.69
N LEU A 640 -12.31 7.41 9.60
CA LEU A 640 -12.57 8.61 8.80
C LEU A 640 -13.78 8.46 7.85
N GLU A 641 -14.46 7.32 7.88
CA GLU A 641 -15.56 6.96 6.96
C GLU A 641 -15.17 7.08 5.47
N LEU A 642 -13.93 6.71 5.15
CA LEU A 642 -13.38 6.65 3.81
C LEU A 642 -13.37 5.21 3.28
N ASP A 643 -13.56 5.09 1.97
CA ASP A 643 -13.47 3.81 1.27
C ASP A 643 -12.02 3.49 0.89
N TYR A 644 -11.37 2.66 1.70
CA TYR A 644 -10.02 2.22 1.42
C TYR A 644 -9.91 1.50 0.06
N HIS A 645 -10.90 0.68 -0.32
CA HIS A 645 -10.85 -0.08 -1.56
C HIS A 645 -10.87 0.83 -2.79
N PHE A 646 -11.77 1.82 -2.79
CA PHE A 646 -11.84 2.82 -3.85
C PHE A 646 -10.48 3.51 -4.08
N HIS A 647 -9.83 3.92 -2.98
CA HIS A 647 -8.50 4.52 -3.07
C HIS A 647 -7.43 3.49 -3.48
N GLN A 648 -7.51 2.24 -3.02
CA GLN A 648 -6.52 1.21 -3.33
C GLN A 648 -6.45 0.83 -4.82
N VAL A 649 -7.58 0.81 -5.53
CA VAL A 649 -7.65 0.34 -6.93
C VAL A 649 -7.26 1.40 -7.96
N SER A 650 -7.31 2.68 -7.58
CA SER A 650 -7.11 3.80 -8.51
C SER A 650 -5.88 4.64 -8.15
N PHE A 651 -5.22 5.18 -9.19
CA PHE A 651 -4.23 6.25 -9.02
C PHE A 651 -4.86 7.64 -9.12
N SER A 652 -6.06 7.75 -9.70
CA SER A 652 -6.77 9.02 -9.87
C SER A 652 -7.61 9.43 -8.65
N SER A 653 -7.77 8.53 -7.67
CA SER A 653 -8.43 8.76 -6.39
C SER A 653 -7.52 9.56 -5.44
N GLN A 654 -7.11 10.75 -5.85
CA GLN A 654 -6.45 11.69 -4.93
C GLN A 654 -7.47 12.19 -3.91
N LEU A 655 -7.06 12.29 -2.64
CA LEU A 655 -7.85 12.94 -1.58
C LEU A 655 -7.92 14.45 -1.89
N SER A 656 -8.87 14.90 -2.70
CA SER A 656 -9.10 16.32 -3.01
C SER A 656 -10.50 16.79 -2.60
N ASN A 657 -10.80 18.09 -2.71
CA ASN A 657 -12.05 18.69 -2.19
C ASN A 657 -13.36 18.05 -2.71
N GLY A 658 -13.33 17.35 -3.85
CA GLY A 658 -14.50 16.66 -4.39
C GLY A 658 -14.83 15.30 -3.73
N TYR A 659 -14.00 14.83 -2.81
CA TYR A 659 -14.02 13.45 -2.28
C TYR A 659 -14.53 13.32 -0.84
N PHE A 660 -14.91 14.43 -0.20
CA PHE A 660 -15.28 14.45 1.22
C PHE A 660 -16.60 15.21 1.41
N PRO A 661 -17.47 14.78 2.35
CA PRO A 661 -18.53 15.66 2.84
C PRO A 661 -17.85 16.87 3.49
N GLU A 662 -17.95 18.05 2.85
CA GLU A 662 -17.34 19.31 3.33
C GLU A 662 -17.55 19.49 4.84
N GLU A 663 -18.73 19.16 5.37
CA GLU A 663 -19.07 19.33 6.79
C GLU A 663 -18.15 18.61 7.78
N LYS A 664 -17.66 17.39 7.50
CA LYS A 664 -16.87 16.61 8.48
C LYS A 664 -15.42 17.08 8.53
N PHE A 665 -14.79 17.24 7.37
CA PHE A 665 -13.44 17.77 7.29
C PHE A 665 -13.38 19.27 7.59
N ASN A 666 -14.46 20.03 7.40
CA ASN A 666 -14.55 21.40 7.88
C ASN A 666 -14.36 21.51 9.39
N ARG A 667 -14.72 20.51 10.19
CA ARG A 667 -14.42 20.50 11.63
C ARG A 667 -12.92 20.40 11.90
N TYR A 668 -12.23 19.50 11.22
CA TYR A 668 -10.77 19.39 11.29
C TYR A 668 -10.07 20.62 10.69
N ALA A 669 -10.63 21.18 9.62
CA ALA A 669 -10.13 22.37 8.94
C ALA A 669 -10.47 23.68 9.69
N GLN A 670 -11.44 23.67 10.61
CA GLN A 670 -11.68 24.78 11.56
C GLN A 670 -10.62 24.80 12.66
N VAL A 671 -10.10 23.62 13.03
CA VAL A 671 -8.95 23.47 13.93
C VAL A 671 -7.61 23.82 13.25
N LEU A 672 -7.50 23.63 11.92
CA LEU A 672 -6.30 23.85 11.07
C LEU A 672 -6.21 25.23 10.41
#